data_AF-A0AAV5MDQ6-F1
#
_entry.id   AF-A0AAV5MDQ6-F1
#
_cell.length_a   1.000
_cell.length_b   1.000
_cell.length_c   1.000
_cell.angle_alpha   90.00
_cell.angle_beta   90.00
_cell.angle_gamma   90.00
#
_symmetry.space_group_name_H-M   'P 1'
#
loop_
_entity.id
_entity.type
_entity.pdbx_description
1 polymer ?
#
loop_
_entity_poly.entity_id
_entity_poly.type
_entity_poly.pdbx_seq_one_letter_code
_entity_poly.pdbx_strand_id
1 'polypeptide(L)'
;MEEVSHLQSILQQYGDITGQRINFAKSAVFFSTNTPGDFRASICSQLGINCHSTVSKYLGLPTSWGKSKKASLKYVVERINKKLKQWKVALLSQAGREVLIKAVAMAIPTYTMSCFLFPSNICKDINRLIRNFWWGQQQDERKISWLSWKTMTQSKQSGGMGFKDLFCFNLAMLARQAWRLVQNPHSLWVRVLKSLYFREASFFSARKGSHPSWAWTSILKGREILQLGARWNVGDGRKILIYEDAWVPSLPQFKVLSPPSTESLYTYVCDLIDERGNWDSHKLNQCLTNEEYGEIAKIPTAACGDAFIWHYNKYGKFTVKSAYFLAYKYVHGSDISKNQSSLAPAEWKHLWKLKLPPKIKVFLWRAIHNRLPTLDNLFSKGVVNNALCPNCQLHNESLMHMLFYCPHVEPIWFGSALGFIPRQLRLQNLAEWWCLLTETEKQMGVPYLFEQWAIICWNTWKARNKIHFEQATFNPEHILFKANAMLQEFCSCPGRDLLLPPKQTMQRKHVTSAWTRPPPGFLKFNVDASFMPNSELTTLARVSRDSYGKILTGRTWLCSTASPLMAEANALLRAVQSAVDMGLDQVIFESDNETLISYAQHANQPLPWEIHSIIHNIRSFCSSRPNFSFSFIPREGNRVADWIARSTLKGQCPFYWAHCPPDILLQLLLTDAVS
;
A
#
# COMPACT_ATOMS: atom_id res chain seq x y z
N MET A 1 -50.94 20.34 14.95
CA MET A 1 -51.81 20.21 13.76
C MET A 1 -51.59 21.38 12.80
N GLU A 2 -51.60 22.63 13.28
CA GLU A 2 -51.29 23.81 12.46
C GLU A 2 -49.94 23.72 11.74
N GLU A 3 -48.87 23.33 12.44
CA GLU A 3 -47.55 23.12 11.84
C GLU A 3 -47.54 22.10 10.68
N VAL A 4 -48.39 21.07 10.79
CA VAL A 4 -48.52 20.02 9.76
C VAL A 4 -49.23 20.57 8.53
N SER A 5 -50.32 21.32 8.71
CA SER A 5 -51.00 22.03 7.63
C SER A 5 -50.07 23.01 6.93
N HIS A 6 -49.27 23.75 7.71
CA HIS A 6 -48.33 24.73 7.18
C HIS A 6 -47.22 24.05 6.36
N LEU A 7 -46.67 22.94 6.85
CA LEU A 7 -45.70 22.13 6.11
C LEU A 7 -46.28 21.62 4.78
N GLN A 8 -47.53 21.15 4.77
CA GLN A 8 -48.21 20.71 3.53
C GLN A 8 -48.37 21.86 2.54
N SER A 9 -48.77 23.04 3.01
CA SER A 9 -48.88 24.23 2.16
C SER A 9 -47.54 24.61 1.53
N ILE A 10 -46.45 24.62 2.31
CA ILE A 10 -45.09 24.89 1.79
C ILE A 10 -44.69 23.86 0.73
N LEU A 11 -44.93 22.58 1.01
CA LEU A 11 -44.59 21.48 0.11
C LEU A 11 -45.40 21.53 -1.20
N GLN A 12 -46.67 21.92 -1.11
CA GLN A 12 -47.54 22.10 -2.27
C GLN A 12 -47.11 23.31 -3.10
N GLN A 13 -46.88 24.45 -2.46
CA GLN A 13 -46.37 25.65 -3.13
C GLN A 13 -45.02 25.39 -3.82
N TYR A 14 -44.10 24.67 -3.17
CA TYR A 14 -42.86 24.24 -3.79
C TYR A 14 -43.10 23.34 -5.01
N GLY A 15 -44.05 22.39 -4.91
CA GLY A 15 -44.42 21.52 -6.02
C GLY A 15 -45.02 22.29 -7.19
N ASP A 16 -45.88 23.27 -6.93
CA ASP A 16 -46.53 24.12 -7.93
C ASP A 16 -45.51 25.02 -8.66
N ILE A 17 -44.53 25.57 -7.94
CA ILE A 17 -43.46 26.41 -8.52
C ILE A 17 -42.46 25.56 -9.33
N THR A 18 -42.07 24.40 -8.82
CA THR A 18 -41.00 23.59 -9.43
C THR A 18 -41.48 22.54 -10.44
N GLY A 19 -42.79 22.28 -10.50
CA GLY A 19 -43.38 21.17 -11.23
C GLY A 19 -43.10 19.78 -10.63
N GLN A 20 -42.49 19.71 -9.44
CA GLN A 20 -42.16 18.44 -8.77
C GLN A 20 -43.33 17.93 -7.92
N ARG A 21 -43.50 16.60 -7.83
CA ARG A 21 -44.52 15.96 -6.98
C ARG A 21 -43.90 15.05 -5.92
N ILE A 22 -44.52 15.04 -4.74
CA ILE A 22 -44.11 14.20 -3.61
C ILE A 22 -44.62 12.77 -3.81
N ASN A 23 -43.73 11.80 -3.63
CA ASN A 23 -44.10 10.39 -3.61
C ASN A 23 -44.45 9.97 -2.18
N PHE A 24 -45.72 10.09 -1.79
CA PHE A 24 -46.20 9.74 -0.45
C PHE A 24 -45.93 8.27 -0.07
N ALA A 25 -45.82 7.35 -1.04
CA ALA A 25 -45.47 5.96 -0.79
C ALA A 25 -43.99 5.74 -0.40
N LYS A 26 -43.11 6.69 -0.74
CA LYS A 26 -41.69 6.70 -0.32
C LYS A 26 -41.43 7.61 0.87
N SER A 27 -42.37 8.50 1.20
CA SER A 27 -42.31 9.39 2.36
C SER A 27 -42.62 8.63 3.65
N ALA A 28 -42.01 9.06 4.76
CA ALA A 28 -42.24 8.47 6.08
C ALA A 28 -42.09 9.54 7.15
N VAL A 29 -42.84 9.39 8.25
CA VAL A 29 -42.77 10.28 9.42
C VAL A 29 -42.25 9.48 10.62
N PHE A 30 -41.34 10.08 11.38
CA PHE A 30 -40.79 9.49 12.59
C PHE A 30 -41.26 10.25 13.83
N PHE A 31 -41.75 9.49 14.81
CA PHE A 31 -42.18 10.02 16.09
C PHE A 31 -41.25 9.57 17.20
N SER A 32 -41.15 10.38 18.26
CA SER A 32 -40.43 9.97 19.47
C SER A 32 -41.17 8.80 20.15
N THR A 33 -40.49 8.03 20.99
CA THR A 33 -41.15 6.95 21.75
C THR A 33 -42.27 7.45 22.65
N ASN A 34 -42.22 8.72 23.05
CA ASN A 34 -43.14 9.31 24.02
C ASN A 34 -44.37 9.94 23.37
N THR A 35 -44.47 9.95 22.03
CA THR A 35 -45.63 10.50 21.33
C THR A 35 -46.84 9.55 21.44
N PRO A 36 -48.02 9.98 21.92
CA PRO A 36 -49.22 9.13 22.02
C PRO A 36 -49.68 8.56 20.67
N GLY A 37 -50.24 7.35 20.66
CA GLY A 37 -50.65 6.64 19.44
C GLY A 37 -51.68 7.42 18.60
N ASP A 38 -52.70 7.96 19.25
CA ASP A 38 -53.78 8.71 18.59
C ASP A 38 -53.27 9.97 17.90
N PHE A 39 -52.30 10.64 18.52
CA PHE A 39 -51.67 11.82 17.94
C PHE A 39 -50.83 11.48 16.70
N ARG A 40 -50.13 10.32 16.70
CA ARG A 40 -49.42 9.84 15.51
C ARG A 40 -50.37 9.54 14.37
N ALA A 41 -51.49 8.87 14.66
CA ALA A 41 -52.51 8.54 13.67
C ALA A 41 -53.12 9.79 13.06
N SER A 42 -53.42 10.80 13.88
CA SER A 42 -53.94 12.10 13.42
C SER A 42 -52.97 12.80 12.46
N ILE A 43 -51.68 12.88 12.80
CA ILE A 43 -50.64 13.48 11.94
C ILE A 43 -50.44 12.68 10.64
N CYS A 44 -50.39 11.35 10.72
CA CYS A 44 -50.21 10.48 9.56
C CYS A 44 -51.41 10.57 8.59
N SER A 45 -52.64 10.62 9.12
CA SER A 45 -53.86 10.83 8.36
C SER A 45 -53.84 12.17 7.62
N GLN A 46 -53.50 13.25 8.33
CA GLN A 46 -53.44 14.58 7.74
C GLN A 46 -52.38 14.67 6.63
N LEU A 47 -51.20 14.08 6.84
CA LEU A 47 -50.11 14.11 5.87
C LEU A 47 -50.32 13.19 4.66
N GLY A 48 -51.26 12.24 4.72
CA GLY A 48 -51.41 11.19 3.71
C GLY A 48 -50.19 10.26 3.64
N ILE A 49 -49.46 10.10 4.75
CA ILE A 49 -48.22 9.30 4.83
C ILE A 49 -48.44 8.13 5.79
N ASN A 50 -47.98 6.94 5.39
CA ASN A 50 -48.03 5.77 6.26
C ASN A 50 -47.12 5.94 7.48
N CYS A 51 -47.68 5.73 8.66
CA CYS A 51 -46.95 5.57 9.92
C CYS A 51 -46.15 4.25 9.89
N HIS A 52 -44.95 4.25 9.30
CA HIS A 52 -44.10 3.07 9.29
C HIS A 52 -43.47 2.83 10.67
N SER A 53 -43.77 1.67 11.27
CA SER A 53 -43.05 1.15 12.45
C SER A 53 -41.63 0.68 12.12
N THR A 54 -41.34 0.48 10.83
CA THR A 54 -40.07 -0.04 10.33
C THR A 54 -39.13 1.08 9.91
N VAL A 55 -37.89 0.96 10.38
CA VAL A 55 -36.75 1.82 10.09
C VAL A 55 -36.63 2.10 8.59
N SER A 56 -37.03 3.30 8.16
CA SER A 56 -36.79 3.75 6.77
C SER A 56 -35.29 3.85 6.51
N LYS A 57 -34.91 3.80 5.23
CA LYS A 57 -33.50 3.93 4.83
C LYS A 57 -33.27 5.28 4.18
N TYR A 58 -32.29 6.03 4.67
CA TYR A 58 -31.77 7.23 4.04
C TYR A 58 -30.38 6.95 3.49
N LEU A 59 -30.20 7.13 2.17
CA LEU A 59 -28.96 6.82 1.44
C LEU A 59 -28.41 5.40 1.73
N GLY A 60 -29.31 4.43 1.94
CA GLY A 60 -28.96 3.04 2.22
C GLY A 60 -28.65 2.73 3.70
N LEU A 61 -28.69 3.71 4.59
CA LEU A 61 -28.56 3.53 6.04
C LEU A 61 -29.92 3.63 6.74
N PRO A 62 -30.17 2.81 7.78
CA PRO A 62 -31.22 3.03 8.76
C PRO A 62 -31.33 4.49 9.25
N THR A 63 -32.52 5.10 9.19
CA THR A 63 -32.77 6.44 9.78
C THR A 63 -32.84 6.38 11.30
N SER A 64 -33.33 5.28 11.86
CA SER A 64 -33.34 5.02 13.31
C SER A 64 -32.53 3.79 13.65
N TRP A 65 -31.71 3.93 14.70
CA TRP A 65 -30.85 2.88 15.21
C TRP A 65 -31.44 2.41 16.54
N GLY A 66 -31.92 1.16 16.60
CA GLY A 66 -32.43 0.58 17.84
C GLY A 66 -31.33 0.39 18.88
N LYS A 67 -31.70 -0.05 20.10
CA LYS A 67 -30.74 -0.30 21.19
C LYS A 67 -29.65 -1.32 20.80
N SER A 68 -29.98 -2.29 19.94
CA SER A 68 -29.05 -3.33 19.49
C SER A 68 -28.36 -2.99 18.16
N LYS A 69 -27.06 -2.66 18.24
CA LYS A 69 -26.18 -2.48 17.06
C LYS A 69 -26.18 -3.70 16.13
N LYS A 70 -26.28 -4.91 16.70
CA LYS A 70 -26.34 -6.17 15.94
C LYS A 70 -27.61 -6.23 15.10
N ALA A 71 -28.76 -5.93 15.70
CA ALA A 71 -30.04 -5.92 15.00
C ALA A 71 -30.03 -4.89 13.86
N SER A 72 -29.50 -3.70 14.12
CA SER A 72 -29.46 -2.63 13.11
C SER A 72 -28.51 -2.89 11.95
N LEU A 73 -27.49 -3.76 12.10
CA LEU A 73 -26.58 -4.15 11.01
C LEU A 73 -26.98 -5.45 10.31
N LYS A 74 -28.05 -6.12 10.76
CA LYS A 74 -28.49 -7.40 10.21
C LYS A 74 -28.79 -7.31 8.71
N TYR A 75 -29.35 -6.20 8.24
CA TYR A 75 -29.63 -5.97 6.82
C TYR A 75 -28.39 -6.07 5.93
N VAL A 76 -27.19 -5.73 6.44
CA VAL A 76 -25.93 -5.83 5.69
C VAL A 76 -25.57 -7.29 5.48
N VAL A 77 -25.66 -8.09 6.56
CA VAL A 77 -25.40 -9.53 6.53
C VAL A 77 -26.39 -10.23 5.59
N GLU A 78 -27.67 -9.89 5.68
CA GLU A 78 -28.73 -10.44 4.82
C GLU A 78 -28.52 -10.08 3.35
N ARG A 79 -28.10 -8.85 3.04
CA ARG A 79 -27.78 -8.44 1.66
C ARG A 79 -26.62 -9.22 1.08
N ILE A 80 -25.56 -9.44 1.86
CA ILE A 80 -24.41 -10.25 1.46
C ILE A 80 -24.86 -11.70 1.25
N ASN A 81 -25.59 -12.28 2.20
CA ASN A 81 -26.11 -13.64 2.11
C ASN A 81 -26.98 -13.83 0.86
N LYS A 82 -27.90 -12.90 0.59
CA LYS A 82 -28.75 -12.93 -0.61
C LYS A 82 -27.92 -12.94 -1.90
N LYS A 83 -26.87 -12.11 -1.99
CA LYS A 83 -25.98 -12.09 -3.15
C LYS A 83 -25.18 -13.39 -3.31
N LEU A 84 -24.63 -13.91 -2.23
CA LEU A 84 -23.88 -15.17 -2.25
C LEU A 84 -24.76 -16.37 -2.62
N LYS A 85 -26.02 -16.40 -2.15
CA LYS A 85 -27.00 -17.42 -2.52
C LYS A 85 -27.47 -17.30 -3.98
N GLN A 86 -27.59 -16.09 -4.51
CA GLN A 86 -27.99 -15.88 -5.92
C GLN A 86 -26.97 -16.46 -6.92
N TRP A 87 -25.69 -16.51 -6.57
CA TRP A 87 -24.68 -17.04 -7.46
C TRP A 87 -24.65 -18.56 -7.43
N LYS A 88 -24.87 -19.19 -8.59
CA LYS A 88 -24.72 -20.64 -8.77
C LYS A 88 -23.25 -21.02 -8.67
N VAL A 89 -22.85 -21.38 -7.45
CA VAL A 89 -21.48 -21.74 -7.07
C VAL A 89 -20.90 -22.85 -7.96
N ALA A 90 -21.73 -23.79 -8.44
CA ALA A 90 -21.35 -24.87 -9.35
C ALA A 90 -20.85 -24.40 -10.73
N LEU A 91 -21.29 -23.23 -11.21
CA LEU A 91 -20.88 -22.69 -12.52
C LEU A 91 -19.61 -21.83 -12.45
N LEU A 92 -19.14 -21.53 -11.24
CA LEU A 92 -18.05 -20.58 -11.02
C LEU A 92 -16.76 -21.29 -10.65
N SER A 93 -15.70 -20.99 -11.41
CA SER A 93 -14.34 -21.34 -11.00
C SER A 93 -14.00 -20.66 -9.66
N GLN A 94 -13.07 -21.26 -8.92
CA GLN A 94 -12.63 -20.70 -7.63
C GLN A 94 -12.04 -19.30 -7.81
N ALA A 95 -11.31 -19.05 -8.91
CA ALA A 95 -10.84 -17.72 -9.28
C ALA A 95 -11.99 -16.73 -9.54
N GLY A 96 -13.06 -17.15 -10.22
CA GLY A 96 -14.26 -16.32 -10.42
C GLY A 96 -14.95 -15.95 -9.10
N ARG A 97 -14.99 -16.87 -8.14
CA ARG A 97 -15.50 -16.56 -6.79
C ARG A 97 -14.64 -15.53 -6.05
N GLU A 98 -13.33 -15.54 -6.27
CA GLU A 98 -12.39 -14.56 -5.67
C GLU A 98 -12.80 -13.15 -6.07
N VAL A 99 -13.04 -12.98 -7.37
CA VAL A 99 -13.44 -11.71 -7.99
C VAL A 99 -14.77 -11.25 -7.40
N LEU A 100 -15.79 -12.12 -7.37
CA LEU A 100 -17.12 -11.76 -6.83
C LEU A 100 -17.07 -11.39 -5.34
N ILE A 101 -16.27 -12.11 -4.54
CA ILE A 101 -16.10 -11.79 -3.12
C ILE A 101 -15.50 -10.39 -2.97
N LYS A 102 -14.41 -10.11 -3.68
CA LYS A 102 -13.68 -8.83 -3.54
C LYS A 102 -14.45 -7.65 -4.13
N ALA A 103 -15.05 -7.82 -5.30
CA ALA A 103 -15.74 -6.75 -6.02
C ALA A 103 -17.12 -6.45 -5.44
N VAL A 104 -17.81 -7.45 -4.87
CA VAL A 104 -19.21 -7.29 -4.42
C VAL A 104 -19.36 -7.56 -2.93
N ALA A 105 -19.07 -8.77 -2.44
CA ALA A 105 -19.38 -9.13 -1.06
C ALA A 105 -18.64 -8.26 -0.03
N MET A 106 -17.36 -7.96 -0.28
CA MET A 106 -16.55 -7.08 0.56
C MET A 106 -16.81 -5.59 0.30
N ALA A 107 -17.43 -5.23 -0.84
CA ALA A 107 -17.77 -3.86 -1.17
C ALA A 107 -19.07 -3.41 -0.46
N ILE A 108 -20.07 -4.29 -0.37
CA ILE A 108 -21.39 -4.02 0.27
C ILE A 108 -21.29 -3.31 1.63
N PRO A 109 -20.48 -3.76 2.61
CA PRO A 109 -20.45 -3.13 3.92
C PRO A 109 -19.66 -1.81 3.96
N THR A 110 -18.92 -1.44 2.90
CA THR A 110 -17.93 -0.35 2.91
C THR A 110 -18.54 0.99 3.31
N TYR A 111 -19.74 1.32 2.80
CA TYR A 111 -20.39 2.59 3.11
C TYR A 111 -20.76 2.67 4.60
N THR A 112 -21.44 1.64 5.13
CA THR A 112 -21.83 1.57 6.55
C THR A 112 -20.61 1.52 7.48
N MET A 113 -19.57 0.76 7.12
CA MET A 113 -18.30 0.71 7.84
C MET A 113 -17.57 2.06 7.86
N SER A 114 -17.81 2.92 6.87
CA SER A 114 -17.22 4.25 6.86
C SER A 114 -17.85 5.20 7.89
N CYS A 115 -19.04 4.87 8.40
CA CYS A 115 -19.76 5.68 9.38
C CYS A 115 -19.75 5.05 10.78
N PHE A 116 -19.75 3.72 10.87
CA PHE A 116 -19.93 2.99 12.11
C PHE A 116 -18.92 1.86 12.28
N LEU A 117 -18.50 1.65 13.52
CA LEU A 117 -17.71 0.49 13.91
C LEU A 117 -18.61 -0.73 14.09
N PHE A 118 -18.40 -1.74 13.25
CA PHE A 118 -19.10 -3.00 13.29
C PHE A 118 -18.67 -3.81 14.52
N PRO A 119 -19.62 -4.41 15.26
CA PRO A 119 -19.29 -5.39 16.29
C PRO A 119 -18.52 -6.58 15.69
N SER A 120 -17.54 -7.09 16.43
CA SER A 120 -16.70 -8.22 15.99
C SER A 120 -17.52 -9.44 15.56
N ASN A 121 -18.65 -9.71 16.21
CA ASN A 121 -19.56 -10.81 15.87
C ASN A 121 -20.19 -10.64 14.47
N ILE A 122 -20.58 -9.42 14.06
CA ILE A 122 -21.08 -9.16 12.71
C ILE A 122 -19.99 -9.40 11.68
N CYS A 123 -18.75 -8.95 11.95
CA CYS A 123 -17.61 -9.23 11.07
C CYS A 123 -17.36 -10.75 10.94
N LYS A 124 -17.44 -11.50 12.04
CA LYS A 124 -17.32 -12.97 12.04
C LYS A 124 -18.44 -13.64 11.25
N ASP A 125 -19.67 -13.16 11.37
CA ASP A 125 -20.82 -13.66 10.61
C ASP A 125 -20.63 -13.48 9.09
N ILE A 126 -20.19 -12.29 8.66
CA ILE A 126 -19.89 -12.02 7.25
C ILE A 126 -18.71 -12.88 6.77
N ASN A 127 -17.65 -12.97 7.55
CA ASN A 127 -16.48 -13.80 7.22
C ASN A 127 -16.87 -15.29 7.05
N ARG A 128 -17.79 -15.80 7.88
CA ARG A 128 -18.32 -17.16 7.75
C ARG A 128 -19.09 -17.35 6.43
N LEU A 129 -19.96 -16.41 6.06
CA LEU A 129 -20.68 -16.47 4.78
C LEU A 129 -19.72 -16.48 3.58
N ILE A 130 -18.72 -15.59 3.58
CA ILE A 130 -17.73 -15.51 2.51
C ILE A 130 -16.88 -16.79 2.46
N ARG A 131 -16.45 -17.31 3.60
CA ARG A 131 -15.68 -18.56 3.70
C ARG A 131 -16.46 -19.74 3.12
N ASN A 132 -17.74 -19.85 3.47
CA ASN A 132 -18.60 -20.93 2.98
C ASN A 132 -18.83 -20.83 1.47
N PHE A 133 -18.98 -19.62 0.93
CA PHE A 133 -19.08 -19.39 -0.51
C PHE A 133 -17.77 -19.71 -1.24
N TRP A 134 -16.63 -19.34 -0.67
CA TRP A 134 -15.31 -19.61 -1.25
C TRP A 134 -15.02 -21.11 -1.37
N TRP A 135 -15.17 -21.86 -0.27
CA TRP A 135 -14.83 -23.28 -0.20
C TRP A 135 -15.95 -24.20 -0.69
N GLY A 136 -17.19 -23.73 -0.78
CA GLY A 136 -18.34 -24.59 -1.10
C GLY A 136 -18.60 -24.83 -2.57
N GLN A 137 -19.36 -25.87 -2.93
CA GLN A 137 -19.75 -26.14 -4.33
C GLN A 137 -21.27 -26.06 -4.56
N GLN A 138 -22.08 -26.61 -3.64
CA GLN A 138 -23.56 -26.48 -3.65
C GLN A 138 -24.09 -25.66 -2.46
N GLN A 139 -25.38 -25.36 -2.38
CA GLN A 139 -25.95 -24.69 -1.19
C GLN A 139 -26.11 -25.70 -0.02
N ASP A 140 -25.90 -25.23 1.21
CA ASP A 140 -26.17 -25.94 2.49
C ASP A 140 -25.39 -27.22 2.87
N GLU A 141 -24.37 -27.67 2.13
CA GLU A 141 -23.51 -28.78 2.61
C GLU A 141 -22.46 -28.34 3.65
N ARG A 142 -22.17 -29.21 4.63
CA ARG A 142 -21.07 -29.03 5.60
C ARG A 142 -19.72 -29.21 4.88
N LYS A 143 -18.85 -28.20 4.95
CA LYS A 143 -17.66 -28.11 4.08
C LYS A 143 -16.35 -28.01 4.84
N ILE A 144 -15.33 -28.61 4.25
CA ILE A 144 -13.95 -28.55 4.74
C ILE A 144 -13.36 -27.19 4.37
N SER A 145 -13.10 -26.37 5.39
CA SER A 145 -12.26 -25.19 5.24
C SER A 145 -10.81 -25.61 5.22
N TRP A 146 -10.20 -25.66 4.04
CA TRP A 146 -8.82 -26.13 3.88
C TRP A 146 -7.76 -25.20 4.49
N LEU A 147 -8.05 -23.90 4.59
CA LEU A 147 -7.17 -22.92 5.22
C LEU A 147 -7.89 -22.12 6.30
N SER A 148 -7.11 -21.65 7.27
CA SER A 148 -7.57 -20.70 8.26
C SER A 148 -7.96 -19.38 7.60
N TRP A 149 -8.94 -18.68 8.17
CA TRP A 149 -9.33 -17.37 7.65
C TRP A 149 -8.25 -16.31 7.85
N LYS A 150 -7.41 -16.45 8.90
CA LYS A 150 -6.24 -15.60 9.11
C LYS A 150 -5.28 -15.68 7.92
N THR A 151 -5.02 -16.88 7.40
CA THR A 151 -4.22 -17.08 6.18
C THR A 151 -4.93 -16.52 4.94
N MET A 152 -6.26 -16.69 4.82
CA MET A 152 -7.02 -16.14 3.69
C MET A 152 -6.95 -14.61 3.60
N THR A 153 -6.86 -13.91 4.75
CA THR A 153 -6.79 -12.44 4.80
C THR A 153 -5.39 -11.87 4.61
N GLN A 154 -4.35 -12.70 4.65
CA GLN A 154 -2.99 -12.28 4.34
C GLN A 154 -2.87 -11.83 2.87
N SER A 155 -1.87 -10.99 2.61
CA SER A 155 -1.60 -10.51 1.26
C SER A 155 -1.23 -11.67 0.32
N LYS A 156 -1.47 -11.50 -0.98
CA LYS A 156 -1.01 -12.45 -2.00
C LYS A 156 0.51 -12.66 -2.01
N GLN A 157 1.27 -11.65 -1.56
CA GLN A 157 2.74 -11.72 -1.39
C GLN A 157 3.16 -12.46 -0.12
N SER A 158 2.24 -12.69 0.81
CA SER A 158 2.48 -13.42 2.07
C SER A 158 1.81 -14.80 2.05
N GLY A 159 1.51 -15.33 0.86
CA GLY A 159 0.82 -16.60 0.69
C GLY A 159 -0.68 -16.60 0.99
N GLY A 160 -1.31 -15.45 1.28
CA GLY A 160 -2.76 -15.37 1.45
C GLY A 160 -3.53 -15.15 0.15
N MET A 161 -4.86 -14.99 0.26
CA MET A 161 -5.72 -14.68 -0.89
C MET A 161 -5.97 -13.17 -1.05
N GLY A 162 -5.55 -12.35 -0.08
CA GLY A 162 -5.79 -10.91 -0.06
C GLY A 162 -7.26 -10.55 0.20
N PHE A 163 -7.99 -11.41 0.90
CA PHE A 163 -9.28 -11.03 1.48
C PHE A 163 -9.06 -10.03 2.61
N LYS A 164 -10.00 -9.12 2.84
CA LYS A 164 -9.87 -8.13 3.91
C LYS A 164 -10.31 -8.74 5.23
N ASP A 165 -9.53 -8.51 6.29
CA ASP A 165 -10.06 -8.58 7.64
C ASP A 165 -11.05 -7.42 7.80
N LEU A 166 -12.34 -7.76 7.91
CA LEU A 166 -13.41 -6.77 7.93
C LEU A 166 -13.36 -5.83 9.14
N PHE A 167 -12.83 -6.29 10.28
CA PHE A 167 -12.71 -5.44 11.46
C PHE A 167 -11.57 -4.42 11.27
N CYS A 168 -10.40 -4.88 10.81
CA CYS A 168 -9.27 -4.01 10.50
C CYS A 168 -9.61 -3.03 9.36
N PHE A 169 -10.35 -3.49 8.35
CA PHE A 169 -10.85 -2.65 7.27
C PHE A 169 -11.83 -1.58 7.76
N ASN A 170 -12.71 -1.94 8.69
CA ASN A 170 -13.61 -0.97 9.31
C ASN A 170 -12.83 0.11 10.08
N LEU A 171 -11.82 -0.27 10.86
CA LEU A 171 -10.95 0.69 11.56
C LEU A 171 -10.26 1.65 10.60
N ALA A 172 -9.71 1.13 9.49
CA ALA A 172 -9.07 1.97 8.46
C ALA A 172 -10.05 2.94 7.78
N MET A 173 -11.30 2.50 7.53
CA MET A 173 -12.35 3.36 6.98
C MET A 173 -12.76 4.47 7.97
N LEU A 174 -12.81 4.17 9.27
CA LEU A 174 -13.09 5.16 10.31
C LEU A 174 -11.92 6.13 10.50
N ALA A 175 -10.68 5.64 10.41
CA ALA A 175 -9.48 6.47 10.42
C ALA A 175 -9.47 7.47 9.25
N ARG A 176 -10.02 7.09 8.09
CA ARG A 176 -10.25 8.03 6.98
C ARG A 176 -11.19 9.16 7.35
N GLN A 177 -12.27 8.88 8.10
CA GLN A 177 -13.17 9.96 8.54
C GLN A 177 -12.52 10.83 9.61
N ALA A 178 -11.77 10.24 10.54
CA ALA A 178 -10.96 10.98 11.51
C ALA A 178 -9.96 11.91 10.79
N TRP A 179 -9.28 11.43 9.75
CA TRP A 179 -8.41 12.24 8.90
C TRP A 179 -9.16 13.39 8.22
N ARG A 180 -10.34 13.14 7.65
CA ARG A 180 -11.17 14.19 7.03
C ARG A 180 -11.66 15.22 8.03
N LEU A 181 -11.93 14.81 9.28
CA LEU A 181 -12.31 15.70 10.37
C LEU A 181 -11.19 16.71 10.65
N VAL A 182 -9.95 16.24 10.75
CA VAL A 182 -8.77 17.09 10.98
C VAL A 182 -8.48 17.99 9.78
N GLN A 183 -8.53 17.46 8.56
CA GLN A 183 -8.16 18.20 7.35
C GLN A 183 -9.22 19.21 6.88
N ASN A 184 -10.51 19.03 7.25
CA ASN A 184 -11.60 19.88 6.77
C ASN A 184 -12.44 20.44 7.94
N PRO A 185 -11.83 21.28 8.82
CA PRO A 185 -12.49 21.76 10.04
C PRO A 185 -13.74 22.60 9.77
N HIS A 186 -13.83 23.26 8.61
CA HIS A 186 -14.95 24.13 8.24
C HIS A 186 -16.17 23.38 7.70
N SER A 187 -16.05 22.10 7.39
CA SER A 187 -17.18 21.32 6.87
C SER A 187 -18.29 21.20 7.93
N LEU A 188 -19.56 21.29 7.51
CA LEU A 188 -20.72 21.39 8.42
C LEU A 188 -20.74 20.26 9.46
N TRP A 189 -20.55 19.02 9.03
CA TRP A 189 -20.55 17.86 9.93
C TRP A 189 -19.42 17.92 10.97
N VAL A 190 -18.25 18.49 10.64
CA VAL A 190 -17.15 18.67 11.58
C VAL A 190 -17.48 19.77 12.58
N ARG A 191 -18.04 20.90 12.12
CA ARG A 191 -18.50 21.99 13.00
C ARG A 191 -19.53 21.49 14.02
N VAL A 192 -20.48 20.67 13.58
CA VAL A 192 -21.49 20.03 14.45
C VAL A 192 -20.84 19.07 15.44
N LEU A 193 -19.92 18.21 15.01
CA LEU A 193 -19.23 17.31 15.95
C LEU A 193 -18.36 18.07 16.96
N LYS A 194 -17.68 19.14 16.52
CA LYS A 194 -16.87 20.00 17.39
C LYS A 194 -17.77 20.67 18.45
N SER A 195 -18.89 21.26 18.04
CA SER A 195 -19.81 21.92 18.96
C SER A 195 -20.48 20.96 19.95
N LEU A 196 -20.67 19.69 19.57
CA LEU A 196 -21.28 18.68 20.45
C LEU A 196 -20.27 18.00 21.39
N TYR A 197 -19.07 17.69 20.93
CA TYR A 197 -18.17 16.76 21.63
C TYR A 197 -16.81 17.35 22.05
N PHE A 198 -16.33 18.42 21.43
CA PHE A 198 -15.00 18.98 21.72
C PHE A 198 -14.93 20.48 21.38
N ARG A 199 -15.74 21.31 22.07
CA ARG A 199 -15.86 22.75 21.79
C ARG A 199 -14.52 23.48 21.86
N GLU A 200 -13.81 23.25 22.96
CA GLU A 200 -12.56 23.94 23.33
C GLU A 200 -11.31 23.07 23.16
N ALA A 201 -11.51 21.77 22.92
CA ALA A 201 -10.41 20.80 22.80
C ALA A 201 -10.04 20.54 21.33
N SER A 202 -8.85 19.97 21.11
CA SER A 202 -8.47 19.42 19.81
C SER A 202 -9.17 18.09 19.58
N PHE A 203 -9.28 17.67 18.31
CA PHE A 203 -9.83 16.35 18.01
C PHE A 203 -9.01 15.21 18.65
N PHE A 204 -7.69 15.40 18.82
CA PHE A 204 -6.82 14.39 19.43
C PHE A 204 -7.01 14.26 20.94
N SER A 205 -7.31 15.36 21.64
CA SER A 205 -7.62 15.36 23.07
C SER A 205 -9.12 15.15 23.40
N ALA A 206 -9.99 15.12 22.39
CA ALA A 206 -11.43 14.95 22.57
C ALA A 206 -11.78 13.66 23.36
N ARG A 207 -12.64 13.79 24.38
CA ARG A 207 -13.10 12.67 25.20
C ARG A 207 -14.37 12.05 24.60
N LYS A 208 -14.69 10.83 25.02
CA LYS A 208 -15.92 10.14 24.61
C LYS A 208 -17.19 10.86 25.11
N GLY A 209 -17.15 11.40 26.34
CA GLY A 209 -18.30 11.99 27.01
C GLY A 209 -19.32 10.95 27.49
N SER A 210 -20.36 11.40 28.20
CA SER A 210 -21.35 10.55 28.87
C SER A 210 -22.43 9.99 27.92
N HIS A 211 -22.85 10.76 26.92
CA HIS A 211 -23.88 10.36 25.95
C HIS A 211 -23.38 10.42 24.49
N PRO A 212 -22.35 9.64 24.13
CA PRO A 212 -21.80 9.66 22.79
C PRO A 212 -22.75 9.02 21.78
N SER A 213 -22.88 9.64 20.61
CA SER A 213 -23.48 8.94 19.47
C SER A 213 -22.61 7.75 19.06
N TRP A 214 -23.22 6.77 18.40
CA TRP A 214 -22.47 5.63 17.86
C TRP A 214 -21.47 6.06 16.79
N ALA A 215 -21.83 7.03 15.95
CA ALA A 215 -20.92 7.61 14.96
C ALA A 215 -19.68 8.22 15.64
N TRP A 216 -19.88 9.05 16.68
CA TRP A 216 -18.78 9.65 17.43
C TRP A 216 -17.85 8.60 18.05
N THR A 217 -18.43 7.60 18.74
CA THR A 217 -17.65 6.50 19.32
C THR A 217 -16.86 5.73 18.25
N SER A 218 -17.41 5.61 17.04
CA SER A 218 -16.75 4.94 15.92
C SER A 218 -15.59 5.78 15.37
N ILE A 219 -15.77 7.10 15.22
CA ILE A 219 -14.71 8.02 14.79
C ILE A 219 -13.55 8.02 15.80
N LEU A 220 -13.84 7.99 17.11
CA LEU A 220 -12.81 7.89 18.15
C LEU A 220 -11.99 6.59 18.04
N LYS A 221 -12.59 5.48 17.61
CA LYS A 221 -11.85 4.24 17.32
C LYS A 221 -10.99 4.35 16.06
N GLY A 222 -11.44 5.10 15.05
CA GLY A 222 -10.62 5.46 13.90
C GLY A 222 -9.44 6.37 14.27
N ARG A 223 -9.62 7.25 15.26
CA ARG A 223 -8.57 8.16 15.77
C ARG A 223 -7.37 7.41 16.34
N GLU A 224 -7.57 6.29 17.02
CA GLU A 224 -6.48 5.46 17.54
C GLU A 224 -5.53 5.02 16.41
N ILE A 225 -6.07 4.56 15.27
CA ILE A 225 -5.27 4.22 14.09
C ILE A 225 -4.65 5.45 13.45
N LEU A 226 -5.35 6.59 13.48
CA LEU A 226 -4.82 7.83 12.94
C LEU A 226 -3.59 8.31 13.72
N GLN A 227 -3.63 8.27 15.05
CA GLN A 227 -2.53 8.66 15.94
C GLN A 227 -1.27 7.81 15.71
N LEU A 228 -1.43 6.54 15.34
CA LEU A 228 -0.30 5.64 15.04
C LEU A 228 0.38 5.92 13.70
N GLY A 229 -0.23 6.69 12.79
CA GLY A 229 0.28 6.85 11.43
C GLY A 229 0.29 8.27 10.87
N ALA A 230 -0.28 9.22 11.60
CA ALA A 230 -0.24 10.64 11.25
C ALA A 230 0.75 11.37 12.14
N ARG A 231 1.46 12.33 11.55
CA ARG A 231 2.43 13.19 12.23
C ARG A 231 2.55 14.52 11.51
N TRP A 232 3.13 15.51 12.18
CA TRP A 232 3.58 16.74 11.56
C TRP A 232 4.85 16.52 10.75
N ASN A 233 4.93 17.18 9.60
CA ASN A 233 6.13 17.38 8.83
C ASN A 233 6.61 18.81 9.10
N VAL A 234 7.81 18.92 9.66
CA VAL A 234 8.39 20.20 10.07
C VAL A 234 8.67 21.06 8.84
N GLY A 235 8.14 22.28 8.86
CA GLY A 235 8.55 23.37 8.00
C GLY A 235 9.27 24.40 8.86
N ASP A 236 8.51 25.42 9.30
CA ASP A 236 8.96 26.50 10.17
C ASP A 236 8.82 26.19 11.67
N GLY A 237 8.14 25.10 12.03
CA GLY A 237 8.03 24.59 13.40
C GLY A 237 7.10 25.39 14.32
N ARG A 238 6.38 26.39 13.79
CA ARG A 238 5.57 27.33 14.61
C ARG A 238 4.28 26.72 15.14
N LYS A 239 3.82 25.61 14.56
CA LYS A 239 2.55 24.95 14.95
C LYS A 239 2.75 23.66 15.75
N ILE A 240 4.01 23.25 15.97
CA ILE A 240 4.34 21.94 16.49
C ILE A 240 4.89 22.10 17.91
N LEU A 241 4.21 21.47 18.87
CA LEU A 241 4.68 21.38 20.25
C LEU A 241 5.75 20.28 20.37
N ILE A 242 6.89 20.60 20.98
CA ILE A 242 8.07 19.71 21.00
C ILE A 242 7.72 18.33 21.58
N TYR A 243 7.05 18.32 22.74
CA TYR A 243 6.79 17.11 23.54
C TYR A 243 5.38 16.53 23.35
N GLU A 244 4.39 17.35 22.96
CA GLU A 244 3.00 16.89 22.85
C GLU A 244 2.66 16.32 21.48
N ASP A 245 3.27 16.85 20.42
CA ASP A 245 2.94 16.50 19.05
C ASP A 245 3.81 15.36 18.49
N ALA A 246 3.24 14.60 17.57
CA ALA A 246 3.94 13.58 16.81
C ALA A 246 4.59 14.26 15.59
N TRP A 247 5.93 14.33 15.52
CA TRP A 247 6.65 15.00 14.42
C TRP A 247 7.98 14.34 14.02
N VAL A 248 8.61 13.53 14.88
CA VAL A 248 9.92 12.90 14.63
C VAL A 248 9.75 11.52 13.97
N PRO A 249 10.08 11.31 12.68
CA PRO A 249 9.65 10.13 11.93
C PRO A 249 10.18 8.78 12.44
N SER A 250 11.38 8.77 13.02
CA SER A 250 12.11 7.57 13.45
C SER A 250 11.81 7.14 14.87
N LEU A 251 11.29 8.05 15.71
CA LEU A 251 10.98 7.75 17.10
C LEU A 251 9.66 6.96 17.25
N PRO A 252 9.51 6.16 18.33
CA PRO A 252 8.25 5.51 18.66
C PRO A 252 7.09 6.52 18.72
N GLN A 253 5.97 6.20 18.05
CA GLN A 253 4.79 7.07 17.94
C GLN A 253 5.06 8.46 17.33
N PHE A 254 6.25 8.64 16.75
CA PHE A 254 6.78 9.89 16.23
C PHE A 254 6.95 11.02 17.27
N LYS A 255 7.07 10.68 18.55
CA LYS A 255 7.15 11.65 19.64
C LYS A 255 8.52 11.65 20.29
N VAL A 256 8.93 12.82 20.75
CA VAL A 256 10.01 12.97 21.72
C VAL A 256 9.57 12.25 23.01
N LEU A 257 10.44 11.41 23.55
CA LEU A 257 10.19 10.59 24.73
C LEU A 257 10.79 11.21 25.99
N SER A 258 11.82 12.05 25.84
CA SER A 258 12.38 12.82 26.93
C SER A 258 11.29 13.64 27.63
N PRO A 259 11.19 13.60 28.97
CA PRO A 259 10.26 14.46 29.68
C PRO A 259 10.70 15.93 29.49
N PRO A 260 9.76 16.88 29.42
CA PRO A 260 10.10 18.28 29.48
C PRO A 260 10.81 18.54 30.82
N SER A 261 11.95 19.21 30.79
CA SER A 261 12.59 19.65 32.03
C SER A 261 11.69 20.64 32.76
N THR A 262 11.71 20.65 34.10
CA THR A 262 10.94 21.61 34.92
C THR A 262 11.31 23.08 34.63
N GLU A 263 12.43 23.30 33.95
CA GLU A 263 12.97 24.59 33.48
C GLU A 263 12.90 24.75 31.94
N SER A 264 12.12 23.93 31.22
CA SER A 264 12.11 23.93 29.75
C SER A 264 11.72 25.31 29.19
N LEU A 265 12.70 26.02 28.65
CA LEU A 265 12.54 27.35 28.04
C LEU A 265 11.86 27.31 26.66
N TYR A 266 11.73 26.12 26.05
CA TYR A 266 11.25 25.95 24.69
C TYR A 266 9.94 25.18 24.66
N THR A 267 8.97 25.67 23.88
CA THR A 267 7.63 25.08 23.76
C THR A 267 7.38 24.54 22.36
N TYR A 268 7.82 25.30 21.35
CA TYR A 268 7.57 25.01 19.94
C TYR A 268 8.84 24.58 19.22
N VAL A 269 8.68 23.77 18.17
CA VAL A 269 9.81 23.31 17.36
C VAL A 269 10.57 24.49 16.73
N CYS A 270 9.90 25.61 16.43
CA CYS A 270 10.57 26.82 15.95
C CYS A 270 11.62 27.38 16.91
N ASP A 271 11.48 27.15 18.22
CA ASP A 271 12.43 27.63 19.23
C ASP A 271 13.81 26.93 19.09
N LEU A 272 13.81 25.72 18.51
CA LEU A 272 14.97 24.88 18.25
C LEU A 272 15.63 25.15 16.88
N ILE A 273 15.08 26.08 16.10
CA ILE A 273 15.58 26.45 14.77
C ILE A 273 16.27 27.82 14.87
N ASP A 274 17.46 27.94 14.29
CA ASP A 274 18.22 29.19 14.21
C ASP A 274 17.66 30.15 13.14
N GLU A 275 18.16 31.39 13.13
CA GLU A 275 17.74 32.41 12.15
C GLU A 275 18.07 32.04 10.70
N ARG A 276 19.03 31.14 10.49
CA ARG A 276 19.44 30.62 9.17
C ARG A 276 18.56 29.44 8.72
N GLY A 277 17.60 29.03 9.55
CA GLY A 277 16.72 27.91 9.28
C GLY A 277 17.36 26.54 9.50
N ASN A 278 18.45 26.43 10.26
CA ASN A 278 19.07 25.16 10.67
C ASN A 278 18.73 24.82 12.12
N TRP A 279 18.92 23.56 12.50
CA TRP A 279 18.78 23.12 13.89
C TRP A 279 19.85 23.73 14.79
N ASP A 280 19.43 24.35 15.90
CA ASP A 280 20.33 24.86 16.92
C ASP A 280 20.82 23.71 17.81
N SER A 281 22.06 23.29 17.56
CA SER A 281 22.67 22.14 18.27
C SER A 281 22.84 22.39 19.77
N HIS A 282 23.02 23.64 20.19
CA HIS A 282 23.15 23.96 21.61
C HIS A 282 21.80 23.78 22.33
N LYS A 283 20.72 24.33 21.75
CA LYS A 283 19.37 24.19 22.32
C LYS A 283 18.88 22.75 22.33
N LEU A 284 19.16 21.99 21.26
CA LEU A 284 18.77 20.58 21.20
C LEU A 284 19.47 19.74 22.28
N ASN A 285 20.77 19.92 22.48
CA ASN A 285 21.54 19.20 23.51
C ASN A 285 21.12 19.53 24.95
N GLN A 286 20.49 20.70 25.18
CA GLN A 286 19.96 21.07 26.50
C GLN A 286 18.64 20.37 26.84
N CYS A 287 17.86 19.97 25.84
CA CYS A 287 16.45 19.57 26.01
C CYS A 287 16.16 18.12 25.63
N LEU A 288 17.09 17.42 24.97
CA LEU A 288 16.89 16.12 24.36
C LEU A 288 18.06 15.18 24.64
N THR A 289 17.81 13.89 24.54
CA THR A 289 18.88 12.88 24.57
C THR A 289 19.70 12.89 23.27
N ASN A 290 20.94 12.40 23.33
CA ASN A 290 21.81 12.28 22.15
C ASN A 290 21.16 11.45 21.02
N GLU A 291 20.37 10.42 21.36
CA GLU A 291 19.66 9.59 20.39
C GLU A 291 18.56 10.39 19.67
N GLU A 292 17.72 11.11 20.42
CA GLU A 292 16.68 11.96 19.86
C GLU A 292 17.25 13.12 19.04
N TYR A 293 18.35 13.72 19.51
CA TYR A 293 19.10 14.72 18.76
C TYR A 293 19.54 14.19 17.40
N GLY A 294 20.16 13.00 17.37
CA GLY A 294 20.63 12.38 16.13
C GLY A 294 19.50 12.13 15.12
N GLU A 295 18.29 11.82 15.61
CA GLU A 295 17.11 11.64 14.77
C GLU A 295 16.48 12.96 14.30
N ILE A 296 16.43 13.97 15.17
CA ILE A 296 15.88 15.29 14.84
C ILE A 296 16.78 16.03 13.85
N ALA A 297 18.10 15.93 14.00
CA ALA A 297 19.07 16.55 13.11
C ALA A 297 18.94 16.07 11.65
N LYS A 298 18.36 14.89 11.41
CA LYS A 298 18.09 14.36 10.06
C LYS A 298 16.87 15.03 9.40
N ILE A 299 16.00 15.70 10.15
CA ILE A 299 14.76 16.30 9.65
C ILE A 299 15.10 17.62 8.94
N PRO A 300 14.64 17.86 7.71
CA PRO A 300 14.94 19.09 7.01
C PRO A 300 13.94 20.18 7.40
N THR A 301 14.46 21.35 7.71
CA THR A 301 13.72 22.57 8.06
C THR A 301 13.61 23.51 6.84
N ALA A 302 12.56 24.31 6.79
CA ALA A 302 12.36 25.29 5.72
C ALA A 302 11.45 26.42 6.17
N ALA A 303 11.58 27.60 5.55
CA ALA A 303 10.67 28.73 5.80
C ALA A 303 9.27 28.54 5.18
N CYS A 304 8.74 27.32 5.15
CA CYS A 304 7.38 26.99 4.72
C CYS A 304 6.55 26.57 5.93
N GLY A 305 5.23 26.75 5.88
CA GLY A 305 4.38 26.34 6.99
C GLY A 305 4.37 24.82 7.24
N ASP A 306 4.26 24.43 8.50
CA ASP A 306 4.13 23.03 8.94
C ASP A 306 2.94 22.31 8.28
N ALA A 307 3.12 21.01 7.98
CA ALA A 307 2.12 20.20 7.30
C ALA A 307 1.74 18.93 8.10
N PHE A 308 0.45 18.70 8.32
CA PHE A 308 -0.04 17.46 8.92
C PHE A 308 -0.17 16.35 7.88
N ILE A 309 0.65 15.29 8.00
CA ILE A 309 0.80 14.26 6.97
C ILE A 309 0.46 12.85 7.47
N TRP A 310 0.14 11.97 6.52
CA TRP A 310 0.08 10.53 6.73
C TRP A 310 1.42 9.87 6.37
N HIS A 311 2.14 9.38 7.37
CA HIS A 311 3.53 8.92 7.24
C HIS A 311 3.69 7.75 6.25
N TYR A 312 2.77 6.79 6.25
CA TYR A 312 2.85 5.58 5.42
C TYR A 312 2.46 5.79 3.94
N ASN A 313 2.62 7.01 3.42
CA ASN A 313 2.47 7.34 2.02
C ASN A 313 3.58 8.33 1.61
N LYS A 314 4.25 8.08 0.48
CA LYS A 314 5.34 8.92 -0.05
C LYS A 314 5.00 10.42 -0.10
N TYR A 315 3.75 10.77 -0.42
CA TYR A 315 3.29 12.14 -0.59
C TYR A 315 2.50 12.68 0.62
N GLY A 316 2.52 11.98 1.75
CA GLY A 316 1.84 12.41 2.97
C GLY A 316 0.31 12.29 2.90
N LYS A 317 -0.24 11.70 1.83
CA LYS A 317 -1.69 11.56 1.62
C LYS A 317 -2.23 10.30 2.29
N PHE A 318 -3.30 10.45 3.06
CA PHE A 318 -3.97 9.32 3.69
C PHE A 318 -4.54 8.36 2.65
N THR A 319 -4.28 7.06 2.81
CA THR A 319 -4.96 6.01 2.05
C THR A 319 -5.52 4.93 2.97
N VAL A 320 -6.73 4.44 2.65
CA VAL A 320 -7.33 3.31 3.40
C VAL A 320 -6.46 2.06 3.30
N LYS A 321 -5.71 1.89 2.19
CA LYS A 321 -4.81 0.75 2.00
C LYS A 321 -3.68 0.75 3.05
N SER A 322 -2.95 1.85 3.19
CA SER A 322 -1.89 1.97 4.20
C SER A 322 -2.45 1.92 5.63
N ALA A 323 -3.58 2.58 5.88
CA ALA A 323 -4.24 2.54 7.19
C ALA A 323 -4.75 1.13 7.55
N TYR A 324 -5.16 0.32 6.58
CA TYR A 324 -5.54 -1.08 6.79
C TYR A 324 -4.36 -1.92 7.26
N PHE A 325 -3.18 -1.76 6.65
CA PHE A 325 -1.99 -2.50 7.09
C PHE A 325 -1.58 -2.11 8.51
N LEU A 326 -1.66 -0.80 8.84
CA LEU A 326 -1.40 -0.32 10.19
C LEU A 326 -2.44 -0.87 11.19
N ALA A 327 -3.72 -0.83 10.86
CA ALA A 327 -4.78 -1.40 11.69
C ALA A 327 -4.64 -2.91 11.88
N TYR A 328 -4.18 -3.63 10.85
CA TYR A 328 -3.90 -5.06 10.95
C TYR A 328 -2.76 -5.34 11.93
N LYS A 329 -1.66 -4.59 11.85
CA LYS A 329 -0.54 -4.67 12.82
C LYS A 329 -0.99 -4.32 14.23
N TYR A 330 -1.84 -3.31 14.39
CA TYR A 330 -2.40 -2.91 15.68
C TYR A 330 -3.27 -4.00 16.31
N VAL A 331 -4.13 -4.65 15.53
CA VAL A 331 -5.08 -5.66 16.05
C VAL A 331 -4.42 -7.03 16.27
N HIS A 332 -3.54 -7.46 15.36
CA HIS A 332 -2.95 -8.80 15.38
C HIS A 332 -1.51 -8.84 15.90
N GLY A 333 -0.93 -7.69 16.25
CA GLY A 333 0.46 -7.56 16.67
C GLY A 333 1.49 -7.69 15.53
N SER A 334 2.76 -7.63 15.90
CA SER A 334 3.92 -7.79 14.99
C SER A 334 4.16 -9.22 14.52
N ASP A 335 3.37 -10.19 14.97
CA ASP A 335 3.53 -11.64 14.75
C ASP A 335 3.20 -12.11 13.32
N ILE A 336 3.44 -11.26 12.34
CA ILE A 336 3.33 -11.57 10.91
C ILE A 336 4.51 -12.45 10.46
N SER A 337 5.60 -12.55 11.24
CA SER A 337 6.85 -13.24 10.87
C SER A 337 6.95 -14.72 11.25
N LYS A 338 5.95 -15.34 11.90
CA LYS A 338 6.04 -16.75 12.35
C LYS A 338 5.15 -17.75 11.61
N ASN A 339 4.48 -17.35 10.53
CA ASN A 339 3.97 -18.36 9.60
C ASN A 339 5.06 -18.65 8.59
N GLN A 340 5.78 -19.76 8.77
CA GLN A 340 6.63 -20.36 7.75
C GLN A 340 5.77 -20.65 6.52
N SER A 341 5.60 -19.68 5.63
CA SER A 341 5.08 -19.94 4.30
C SER A 341 6.17 -20.68 3.54
N SER A 342 5.82 -21.78 2.88
CA SER A 342 6.78 -22.59 2.12
C SER A 342 7.53 -21.79 1.05
N LEU A 343 6.96 -20.68 0.58
CA LEU A 343 7.59 -19.73 -0.34
C LEU A 343 7.85 -18.37 0.32
N ALA A 344 8.94 -17.72 -0.11
CA ALA A 344 9.30 -16.35 0.22
C ALA A 344 8.38 -15.32 -0.47
N PRO A 345 8.30 -14.06 0.01
CA PRO A 345 7.42 -13.06 -0.58
C PRO A 345 7.67 -12.74 -2.06
N ALA A 346 8.93 -12.83 -2.49
CA ALA A 346 9.31 -12.64 -3.90
C ALA A 346 8.74 -13.74 -4.81
N GLU A 347 8.76 -14.99 -4.35
CA GLU A 347 8.27 -16.16 -5.07
C GLU A 347 6.74 -16.13 -5.17
N TRP A 348 6.04 -15.77 -4.09
CA TRP A 348 4.60 -15.51 -4.15
C TRP A 348 4.26 -14.42 -5.16
N LYS A 349 5.03 -13.32 -5.17
CA LYS A 349 4.85 -12.24 -6.15
C LYS A 349 5.10 -12.74 -7.57
N HIS A 350 6.07 -13.64 -7.77
CA HIS A 350 6.33 -14.28 -9.06
C HIS A 350 5.14 -15.14 -9.51
N LEU A 351 4.59 -16.00 -8.65
CA LEU A 351 3.42 -16.85 -8.96
C LEU A 351 2.24 -16.04 -9.51
N TRP A 352 1.92 -14.92 -8.88
CA TRP A 352 0.79 -14.09 -9.31
C TRP A 352 1.08 -13.30 -10.60
N LYS A 353 2.35 -13.07 -10.92
CA LYS A 353 2.81 -12.43 -12.16
C LYS A 353 2.93 -13.38 -13.36
N LEU A 354 3.02 -14.69 -13.13
CA LEU A 354 3.07 -15.69 -14.21
C LEU A 354 1.98 -15.43 -15.24
N LYS A 355 2.27 -15.64 -16.51
CA LYS A 355 1.30 -15.45 -17.58
C LYS A 355 0.45 -16.72 -17.69
N LEU A 356 -0.48 -16.87 -16.74
CA LEU A 356 -1.36 -18.04 -16.62
C LEU A 356 -2.82 -17.62 -16.39
N PRO A 357 -3.79 -18.42 -16.87
CA PRO A 357 -5.19 -18.28 -16.48
C PRO A 357 -5.33 -18.26 -14.94
N PRO A 358 -6.17 -17.37 -14.36
CA PRO A 358 -6.33 -17.25 -12.91
C PRO A 358 -6.68 -18.56 -12.19
N LYS A 359 -7.40 -19.47 -12.84
CA LYS A 359 -7.74 -20.80 -12.30
C LYS A 359 -6.50 -21.65 -11.99
N ILE A 360 -5.45 -21.57 -12.83
CA ILE A 360 -4.20 -22.32 -12.65
C ILE A 360 -3.38 -21.70 -11.51
N LYS A 361 -3.32 -20.36 -11.43
CA LYS A 361 -2.66 -19.66 -10.31
C LYS A 361 -3.27 -20.02 -8.95
N VAL A 362 -4.61 -20.04 -8.87
CA VAL A 362 -5.31 -20.45 -7.64
C VAL A 362 -5.07 -21.92 -7.32
N PHE A 363 -5.01 -22.79 -8.35
CA PHE A 363 -4.62 -24.19 -8.16
C PHE A 363 -3.22 -24.33 -7.57
N LEU A 364 -2.21 -23.68 -8.16
CA LEU A 364 -0.83 -23.71 -7.66
C LEU A 364 -0.75 -23.17 -6.23
N TRP A 365 -1.43 -22.05 -5.95
CA TRP A 365 -1.51 -21.50 -4.60
C TRP A 365 -2.06 -22.54 -3.60
N ARG A 366 -3.10 -23.31 -3.96
CA ARG A 366 -3.61 -24.40 -3.11
C ARG A 366 -2.63 -25.56 -3.00
N ALA A 367 -1.93 -25.88 -4.08
CA ALA A 367 -0.92 -26.93 -4.11
C ALA A 367 0.24 -26.59 -3.17
N ILE A 368 0.78 -25.37 -3.22
CA ILE A 368 1.89 -24.92 -2.38
C ILE A 368 1.52 -24.95 -0.89
N HIS A 369 0.26 -24.64 -0.53
CA HIS A 369 -0.23 -24.80 0.83
C HIS A 369 -0.49 -26.26 1.24
N ASN A 370 -0.32 -27.23 0.34
CA ASN A 370 -0.74 -28.61 0.46
C ASN A 370 -2.23 -28.74 0.86
N ARG A 371 -3.12 -28.08 0.10
CA ARG A 371 -4.57 -27.95 0.35
C ARG A 371 -5.43 -28.34 -0.85
N LEU A 372 -4.88 -29.22 -1.67
CA LEU A 372 -5.65 -29.95 -2.67
C LEU A 372 -6.25 -31.22 -2.02
N PRO A 373 -7.46 -31.65 -2.45
CA PRO A 373 -8.11 -32.85 -1.93
C PRO A 373 -7.46 -34.11 -2.54
N THR A 374 -6.19 -34.32 -2.24
CA THR A 374 -5.51 -35.60 -2.50
C THR A 374 -6.01 -36.64 -1.50
N LEU A 375 -5.91 -37.94 -1.83
CA LEU A 375 -6.42 -38.97 -0.91
C LEU A 375 -5.68 -38.97 0.43
N ASP A 376 -4.39 -38.67 0.45
CA ASP A 376 -3.62 -38.52 1.68
C ASP A 376 -4.18 -37.39 2.58
N ASN A 377 -4.46 -36.22 2.01
CA ASN A 377 -5.06 -35.08 2.73
C ASN A 377 -6.52 -35.31 3.14
N LEU A 378 -7.26 -36.16 2.41
CA LEU A 378 -8.63 -36.54 2.75
C LEU A 378 -8.66 -37.60 3.85
N PHE A 379 -7.73 -38.56 3.80
CA PHE A 379 -7.54 -39.60 4.80
C PHE A 379 -7.15 -39.00 6.14
N SER A 380 -6.19 -38.06 6.14
CA SER A 380 -5.78 -37.32 7.34
C SER A 380 -6.90 -36.49 7.97
N LYS A 381 -8.00 -36.28 7.24
CA LYS A 381 -9.21 -35.56 7.70
C LYS A 381 -10.39 -36.50 8.00
N GLY A 382 -10.19 -37.81 7.92
CA GLY A 382 -11.24 -38.81 8.15
C GLY A 382 -12.37 -38.79 7.11
N VAL A 383 -12.10 -38.32 5.89
CA VAL A 383 -13.10 -38.27 4.81
C VAL A 383 -13.13 -39.56 4.00
N VAL A 384 -11.97 -40.20 3.87
CA VAL A 384 -11.80 -41.46 3.13
C VAL A 384 -11.06 -42.46 4.01
N ASN A 385 -11.27 -43.76 3.75
CA ASN A 385 -10.67 -44.85 4.52
C ASN A 385 -9.35 -45.36 3.91
N ASN A 386 -9.00 -44.92 2.70
CA ASN A 386 -7.80 -45.34 1.99
C ASN A 386 -7.09 -44.12 1.37
N ALA A 387 -5.78 -44.04 1.54
CA ALA A 387 -4.92 -43.00 1.00
C ALA A 387 -4.19 -43.41 -0.29
N LEU A 388 -4.26 -44.68 -0.74
CA LEU A 388 -3.51 -45.20 -1.88
C LEU A 388 -3.81 -44.46 -3.19
N CYS A 389 -2.78 -44.23 -4.00
CA CYS A 389 -2.88 -43.56 -5.29
C CYS A 389 -3.78 -44.34 -6.26
N PRO A 390 -4.80 -43.70 -6.89
CA PRO A 390 -5.71 -44.35 -7.84
C PRO A 390 -4.99 -44.97 -9.04
N ASN A 391 -3.85 -44.39 -9.42
CA ASN A 391 -3.10 -44.80 -10.61
C ASN A 391 -2.21 -46.02 -10.32
N CYS A 392 -1.32 -45.90 -9.33
CA CYS A 392 -0.33 -46.95 -9.08
C CYS A 392 -0.76 -47.97 -8.01
N GLN A 393 -1.65 -47.59 -7.08
CA GLN A 393 -2.06 -48.40 -5.93
C GLN A 393 -0.92 -48.87 -4.99
N LEU A 394 0.30 -48.34 -5.16
CA LEU A 394 1.49 -48.77 -4.40
C LEU A 394 1.83 -47.82 -3.23
N HIS A 395 1.55 -46.53 -3.38
CA HIS A 395 1.92 -45.50 -2.40
C HIS A 395 0.73 -44.60 -2.08
N ASN A 396 0.76 -43.95 -0.91
CA ASN A 396 -0.22 -42.92 -0.58
C ASN A 396 -0.18 -41.77 -1.60
N GLU A 397 -1.36 -41.25 -1.94
CA GLU A 397 -1.53 -40.12 -2.86
C GLU A 397 -1.18 -38.79 -2.17
N SER A 398 0.09 -38.61 -1.83
CA SER A 398 0.61 -37.30 -1.44
C SER A 398 0.60 -36.36 -2.66
N LEU A 399 0.64 -35.05 -2.41
CA LEU A 399 0.72 -34.06 -3.50
C LEU A 399 1.91 -34.30 -4.42
N MET A 400 3.08 -34.61 -3.83
CA MET A 400 4.31 -34.85 -4.58
C MET A 400 4.25 -36.17 -5.36
N HIS A 401 3.67 -37.21 -4.77
CA HIS A 401 3.45 -38.47 -5.48
C HIS A 401 2.51 -38.29 -6.67
N MET A 402 1.38 -37.62 -6.45
CA MET A 402 0.37 -37.39 -7.49
C MET A 402 0.88 -36.51 -8.64
N LEU A 403 1.73 -35.52 -8.36
CA LEU A 403 2.23 -34.62 -9.39
C LEU A 403 3.53 -35.08 -10.04
N PHE A 404 4.40 -35.86 -9.37
CA PHE A 404 5.77 -36.10 -9.84
C PHE A 404 6.24 -37.54 -9.72
N TYR A 405 5.97 -38.23 -8.60
CA TYR A 405 6.61 -39.54 -8.30
C TYR A 405 5.77 -40.77 -8.61
N CYS A 406 4.55 -40.60 -9.12
CA CYS A 406 3.75 -41.72 -9.57
C CYS A 406 4.39 -42.31 -10.85
N PRO A 407 4.61 -43.65 -10.94
CA PRO A 407 5.16 -44.28 -12.14
C PRO A 407 4.43 -43.94 -13.44
N HIS A 408 3.12 -43.70 -13.35
CA HIS A 408 2.30 -43.29 -14.51
C HIS A 408 2.50 -41.82 -14.89
N VAL A 409 2.94 -40.97 -13.97
CA VAL A 409 3.12 -39.52 -14.17
C VAL A 409 4.53 -39.19 -14.63
N GLU A 410 5.54 -39.97 -14.26
CA GLU A 410 6.94 -39.76 -14.66
C GLU A 410 7.15 -39.62 -16.19
N PRO A 411 6.50 -40.43 -17.06
CA PRO A 411 6.59 -40.26 -18.51
C PRO A 411 6.13 -38.88 -19.00
N ILE A 412 5.23 -38.20 -18.28
CA ILE A 412 4.78 -36.85 -18.63
C ILE A 412 5.92 -35.85 -18.48
N TRP A 413 6.66 -35.91 -17.38
CA TRP A 413 7.77 -34.98 -17.14
C TRP A 413 8.95 -35.24 -18.07
N PHE A 414 9.28 -36.51 -18.27
CA PHE A 414 10.32 -36.92 -19.21
C PHE A 414 9.98 -36.56 -20.66
N GLY A 415 8.74 -36.82 -21.09
CA GLY A 415 8.25 -36.50 -22.44
C GLY A 415 7.87 -35.04 -22.67
N SER A 416 7.94 -34.19 -21.64
CA SER A 416 7.69 -32.76 -21.79
C SER A 416 8.92 -32.02 -22.33
N ALA A 417 8.73 -30.80 -22.83
CA ALA A 417 9.84 -29.92 -23.23
C ALA A 417 10.82 -29.59 -22.07
N LEU A 418 10.43 -29.88 -20.83
CA LEU A 418 11.27 -29.66 -19.65
C LEU A 418 12.23 -30.83 -19.38
N GLY A 419 11.94 -32.03 -19.91
CA GLY A 419 12.80 -33.22 -19.81
C GLY A 419 13.13 -33.67 -18.38
N PHE A 420 12.36 -33.26 -17.37
CA PHE A 420 12.67 -33.58 -15.98
C PHE A 420 12.46 -35.07 -15.70
N ILE A 421 13.37 -35.65 -14.90
CA ILE A 421 13.24 -36.99 -14.34
C ILE A 421 13.05 -36.84 -12.82
N PRO A 422 11.82 -36.73 -12.31
CA PRO A 422 11.58 -36.38 -10.91
C PRO A 422 12.29 -37.28 -9.90
N ARG A 423 12.34 -38.60 -10.14
CA ARG A 423 13.02 -39.57 -9.26
C ARG A 423 14.50 -39.27 -9.03
N GLN A 424 15.17 -38.65 -9.99
CA GLN A 424 16.58 -38.25 -9.86
C GLN A 424 16.72 -36.96 -9.04
N LEU A 425 15.75 -36.04 -9.13
CA LEU A 425 15.77 -34.75 -8.44
C LEU A 425 15.47 -34.87 -6.94
N ARG A 426 14.68 -35.87 -6.51
CA ARG A 426 14.35 -36.19 -5.09
C ARG A 426 13.83 -35.00 -4.24
N LEU A 427 13.17 -34.03 -4.88
CA LEU A 427 12.61 -32.84 -4.23
C LEU A 427 11.42 -33.19 -3.32
N GLN A 428 11.36 -32.62 -2.12
CA GLN A 428 10.37 -32.99 -1.11
C GLN A 428 9.08 -32.18 -1.18
N ASN A 429 9.11 -31.00 -1.79
CA ASN A 429 7.96 -30.09 -1.82
C ASN A 429 8.00 -29.16 -3.05
N LEU A 430 6.91 -28.40 -3.24
CA LEU A 430 6.80 -27.46 -4.35
C LEU A 430 7.70 -26.22 -4.21
N ALA A 431 8.22 -25.92 -3.02
CA ALA A 431 9.15 -24.80 -2.85
C ALA A 431 10.54 -25.15 -3.41
N GLU A 432 11.01 -26.36 -3.18
CA GLU A 432 12.24 -26.88 -3.81
C GLU A 432 12.14 -26.92 -5.34
N TRP A 433 10.99 -27.34 -5.88
CA TRP A 433 10.71 -27.21 -7.32
C TRP A 433 10.78 -25.76 -7.80
N TRP A 434 10.24 -24.83 -7.01
CA TRP A 434 10.27 -23.41 -7.34
C TRP A 434 11.70 -22.86 -7.39
N CYS A 435 12.55 -23.26 -6.44
CA CYS A 435 13.97 -22.91 -6.43
C CYS A 435 14.68 -23.44 -7.68
N LEU A 436 14.50 -24.73 -7.99
CA LEU A 436 15.09 -25.35 -9.19
C LEU A 436 14.69 -24.61 -10.46
N LEU A 437 13.39 -24.32 -10.65
CA LEU A 437 12.91 -23.59 -11.83
C LEU A 437 13.50 -22.18 -11.92
N THR A 438 13.71 -21.52 -10.78
CA THR A 438 14.32 -20.18 -10.73
C THR A 438 15.79 -20.23 -11.15
N GLU A 439 16.53 -21.26 -10.75
CA GLU A 439 17.92 -21.46 -11.14
C GLU A 439 18.04 -21.80 -12.62
N THR A 440 17.19 -22.71 -13.12
CA THR A 440 17.16 -23.10 -14.53
C THR A 440 16.79 -21.92 -15.45
N GLU A 441 15.83 -21.08 -15.07
CA GLU A 441 15.47 -19.88 -15.83
C GLU A 441 16.67 -18.91 -15.95
N LYS A 442 17.45 -18.75 -14.87
CA LYS A 442 18.63 -17.88 -14.86
C LYS A 442 19.79 -18.42 -15.72
N GLN A 443 20.01 -19.74 -15.70
CA GLN A 443 21.11 -20.37 -16.42
C GLN A 443 20.82 -20.52 -17.91
N MET A 444 19.61 -20.98 -18.25
CA MET A 444 19.27 -21.42 -19.60
C MET A 444 18.42 -20.39 -20.37
N GLY A 445 17.87 -19.38 -19.69
CA GLY A 445 17.06 -18.32 -20.33
C GLY A 445 15.78 -18.83 -21.01
N VAL A 446 15.29 -20.02 -20.63
CA VAL A 446 14.15 -20.67 -21.29
C VAL A 446 12.87 -19.86 -21.02
N PRO A 447 12.22 -19.29 -22.06
CA PRO A 447 11.01 -18.53 -21.88
C PRO A 447 9.86 -19.45 -21.48
N TYR A 448 8.98 -18.97 -20.58
CA TYR A 448 7.76 -19.66 -20.16
C TYR A 448 7.97 -20.97 -19.38
N LEU A 449 9.15 -21.20 -18.81
CA LEU A 449 9.48 -22.39 -18.01
C LEU A 449 8.46 -22.63 -16.88
N PHE A 450 8.16 -21.60 -16.09
CA PHE A 450 7.18 -21.69 -15.01
C PHE A 450 5.75 -21.93 -15.50
N GLU A 451 5.38 -21.30 -16.61
CA GLU A 451 4.07 -21.48 -17.24
C GLU A 451 3.88 -22.93 -17.72
N GLN A 452 4.88 -23.49 -18.39
CA GLN A 452 4.88 -24.89 -18.85
C GLN A 452 4.72 -25.86 -17.67
N TRP A 453 5.57 -25.72 -16.65
CA TRP A 453 5.50 -26.53 -15.44
C TRP A 453 4.12 -26.46 -14.77
N ALA A 454 3.58 -25.25 -14.63
CA ALA A 454 2.26 -25.02 -14.03
C ALA A 454 1.11 -25.67 -14.80
N ILE A 455 1.15 -25.59 -16.14
CA ILE A 455 0.13 -26.15 -17.02
C ILE A 455 0.18 -27.68 -17.00
N ILE A 456 1.38 -28.27 -16.96
CA ILE A 456 1.55 -29.72 -16.81
C ILE A 456 0.95 -30.17 -15.47
N CYS A 457 1.33 -29.56 -14.35
CA CYS A 457 0.75 -29.87 -13.04
C CYS A 457 -0.79 -29.78 -13.04
N TRP A 458 -1.35 -28.75 -13.67
CA TRP A 458 -2.80 -28.57 -13.77
C TRP A 458 -3.48 -29.68 -14.58
N ASN A 459 -2.91 -30.07 -15.73
CA ASN A 459 -3.49 -31.12 -16.56
C ASN A 459 -3.35 -32.50 -15.93
N THR A 460 -2.23 -32.79 -15.24
CA THR A 460 -2.05 -34.00 -14.43
C THR A 460 -3.10 -34.08 -13.33
N TRP A 461 -3.34 -33.00 -12.59
CA TRP A 461 -4.41 -32.92 -11.59
C TRP A 461 -5.80 -33.15 -12.20
N LYS A 462 -6.07 -32.59 -13.38
CA LYS A 462 -7.34 -32.80 -14.09
C LYS A 462 -7.53 -34.24 -14.55
N ALA A 463 -6.47 -34.88 -15.07
CA ALA A 463 -6.51 -36.28 -15.46
C ALA A 463 -6.75 -37.19 -14.26
N ARG A 464 -6.03 -36.99 -13.15
CA ARG A 464 -6.27 -37.72 -11.89
C ARG A 464 -7.73 -37.60 -11.42
N ASN A 465 -8.32 -36.41 -11.49
CA ASN A 465 -9.73 -36.25 -11.09
C ASN A 465 -10.70 -36.96 -12.04
N LYS A 466 -10.41 -37.03 -13.34
CA LYS A 466 -11.22 -37.82 -14.28
C LYS A 466 -11.17 -39.31 -13.97
N ILE A 467 -10.04 -39.83 -13.53
CA ILE A 467 -9.93 -41.23 -13.10
C ILE A 467 -10.82 -41.47 -11.89
N HIS A 468 -10.72 -40.59 -10.89
CA HIS A 468 -11.48 -40.74 -9.66
C HIS A 468 -13.00 -40.62 -9.86
N PHE A 469 -13.47 -39.70 -10.72
CA PHE A 469 -14.91 -39.41 -10.87
C PHE A 469 -15.57 -40.03 -12.11
N GLU A 470 -14.81 -40.25 -13.18
CA GLU A 470 -15.31 -40.71 -14.47
C GLU A 470 -14.75 -42.09 -14.86
N GLN A 471 -13.92 -42.72 -14.00
CA GLN A 471 -13.24 -44.00 -14.26
C GLN A 471 -12.44 -44.00 -15.59
N ALA A 472 -11.94 -42.83 -16.00
CA ALA A 472 -11.16 -42.68 -17.22
C ALA A 472 -9.81 -43.41 -17.13
N THR A 473 -9.14 -43.59 -18.26
CA THR A 473 -7.76 -44.11 -18.32
C THR A 473 -6.73 -42.99 -18.18
N PHE A 474 -5.61 -43.26 -17.50
CA PHE A 474 -4.48 -42.32 -17.43
C PHE A 474 -3.63 -42.45 -18.70
N ASN A 475 -3.65 -41.44 -19.57
CA ASN A 475 -2.83 -41.41 -20.78
C ASN A 475 -1.85 -40.21 -20.74
N PRO A 476 -0.53 -40.44 -20.55
CA PRO A 476 0.49 -39.40 -20.52
C PRO A 476 0.56 -38.52 -21.78
N GLU A 477 0.48 -39.11 -22.98
CA GLU A 477 0.58 -38.40 -24.25
C GLU A 477 -0.58 -37.41 -24.43
N HIS A 478 -1.79 -37.84 -24.09
CA HIS A 478 -2.97 -36.99 -24.16
C HIS A 478 -2.90 -35.82 -23.15
N ILE A 479 -2.27 -36.01 -21.99
CA ILE A 479 -2.04 -34.95 -21.01
C ILE A 479 -1.03 -33.93 -21.55
N LEU A 480 0.06 -34.40 -22.15
CA LEU A 480 1.08 -33.55 -22.79
C LEU A 480 0.51 -32.77 -23.97
N PHE A 481 -0.26 -33.43 -24.85
CA PHE A 481 -0.94 -32.78 -25.96
C PHE A 481 -1.84 -31.64 -25.46
N LYS A 482 -2.65 -31.88 -24.42
CA LYS A 482 -3.50 -30.85 -23.81
C LYS A 482 -2.71 -29.73 -23.15
N ALA A 483 -1.60 -30.04 -22.49
CA ALA A 483 -0.74 -29.04 -21.87
C ALA A 483 -0.11 -28.13 -22.93
N ASN A 484 0.43 -28.71 -24.01
CA ASN A 484 1.03 -27.98 -25.12
C ASN A 484 -0.01 -27.14 -25.87
N ALA A 485 -1.18 -27.70 -26.17
CA ALA A 485 -2.27 -26.96 -26.80
C ALA A 485 -2.70 -25.76 -25.94
N MET A 486 -2.83 -25.93 -24.61
CA MET A 486 -3.19 -24.84 -23.70
C MET A 486 -2.10 -23.76 -23.62
N LEU A 487 -0.82 -24.15 -23.64
CA LEU A 487 0.28 -23.20 -23.69
C LEU A 487 0.29 -22.44 -25.01
N GLN A 488 0.12 -23.13 -26.14
CA GLN A 488 0.08 -22.52 -27.47
C GLN A 488 -1.10 -21.57 -27.63
N GLU A 489 -2.31 -21.97 -27.23
CA GLU A 489 -3.51 -21.12 -27.23
C GLU A 489 -3.24 -19.84 -26.42
N PHE A 490 -2.67 -19.99 -25.23
CA PHE A 490 -2.32 -18.86 -24.38
C PHE A 490 -1.22 -17.97 -25.01
N CYS A 491 -0.19 -18.58 -25.59
CA CYS A 491 0.91 -17.93 -26.30
C CYS A 491 0.52 -17.38 -27.68
N SER A 492 -0.70 -17.59 -28.15
CA SER A 492 -1.19 -17.09 -29.45
C SER A 492 -2.20 -15.95 -29.31
N CYS A 493 -2.79 -15.75 -28.12
CA CYS A 493 -3.83 -14.74 -27.90
C CYS A 493 -3.28 -13.30 -28.03
N PRO A 494 -3.84 -12.44 -28.92
CA PRO A 494 -3.52 -11.01 -28.98
C PRO A 494 -4.15 -10.26 -27.79
N GLY A 495 -3.43 -9.30 -27.17
CA GLY A 495 -3.95 -8.51 -26.04
C GLY A 495 -3.43 -8.90 -24.65
N ARG A 496 -2.29 -9.61 -24.57
CA ARG A 496 -1.65 -10.08 -23.33
C ARG A 496 -1.34 -8.97 -22.33
N ASP A 497 -1.16 -7.74 -22.82
CA ASP A 497 -0.84 -6.56 -22.01
C ASP A 497 -2.07 -5.82 -21.47
N LEU A 498 -3.30 -6.15 -21.92
CA LEU A 498 -4.54 -5.50 -21.46
C LEU A 498 -5.02 -5.98 -20.08
N LEU A 499 -4.45 -7.07 -19.55
CA LEU A 499 -4.75 -7.60 -18.20
C LEU A 499 -3.83 -7.02 -17.11
N LEU A 500 -2.86 -6.19 -17.48
CA LEU A 500 -2.05 -5.38 -16.57
C LEU A 500 -2.51 -3.92 -16.69
N PRO A 501 -2.52 -3.13 -15.59
CA PRO A 501 -2.71 -1.70 -15.72
C PRO A 501 -1.64 -1.16 -16.66
N PRO A 502 -1.99 -0.25 -17.60
CA PRO A 502 -1.05 0.24 -18.59
C PRO A 502 0.14 0.84 -17.86
N LYS A 503 1.30 0.21 -17.97
CA LYS A 503 2.54 0.92 -17.74
C LYS A 503 2.67 1.86 -18.93
N GLN A 504 2.50 3.15 -18.67
CA GLN A 504 3.02 4.18 -19.56
C GLN A 504 4.53 4.00 -19.61
N THR A 505 5.00 3.13 -20.49
CA THR A 505 6.38 3.17 -20.97
C THR A 505 6.40 4.37 -21.90
N MET A 506 6.69 5.56 -21.34
CA MET A 506 7.21 6.65 -22.15
C MET A 506 8.40 6.09 -22.90
N GLN A 507 8.39 6.23 -24.22
CA GLN A 507 9.58 6.04 -25.04
C GLN A 507 10.70 6.85 -24.41
N ARG A 508 11.71 6.19 -23.84
CA ARG A 508 12.93 6.85 -23.38
C ARG A 508 13.53 7.50 -24.62
N LYS A 509 13.58 8.85 -24.64
CA LYS A 509 14.48 9.57 -25.55
C LYS A 509 15.86 8.94 -25.38
N HIS A 510 16.56 8.68 -26.48
CA HIS A 510 17.98 8.34 -26.46
C HIS A 510 18.73 9.52 -25.82
N VAL A 511 18.91 9.49 -24.51
CA VAL A 511 19.80 10.41 -23.80
C VAL A 511 21.20 9.85 -24.01
N THR A 512 22.09 10.68 -24.56
CA THR A 512 23.51 10.34 -24.70
C THR A 512 24.07 9.89 -23.35
N SER A 513 24.74 8.75 -23.32
CA SER A 513 25.28 8.14 -22.09
C SER A 513 26.51 8.87 -21.54
N ALA A 514 27.01 9.89 -22.24
CA ALA A 514 28.22 10.63 -21.90
C ALA A 514 27.92 12.06 -21.47
N TRP A 515 28.76 12.60 -20.58
CA TRP A 515 28.66 13.98 -20.09
C TRP A 515 28.95 14.98 -21.21
N THR A 516 28.25 16.12 -21.20
CA THR A 516 28.41 17.19 -22.21
C THR A 516 28.83 18.50 -21.58
N ARG A 517 29.66 19.28 -22.28
CA ARG A 517 30.14 20.59 -21.81
C ARG A 517 28.99 21.61 -21.72
N PRO A 518 28.98 22.50 -20.70
CA PRO A 518 28.00 23.59 -20.64
C PRO A 518 28.28 24.66 -21.70
N PRO A 519 27.28 25.51 -22.05
CA PRO A 519 27.49 26.67 -22.91
C PRO A 519 28.55 27.65 -22.35
N PRO A 520 29.21 28.45 -23.20
CA PRO A 520 30.13 29.49 -22.74
C PRO A 520 29.50 30.41 -21.69
N GLY A 521 30.23 30.69 -20.61
CA GLY A 521 29.74 31.49 -19.47
C GLY A 521 29.04 30.70 -18.36
N PHE A 522 28.58 29.47 -18.65
CA PHE A 522 27.95 28.62 -17.65
C PHE A 522 28.95 27.68 -16.98
N LEU A 523 28.77 27.50 -15.67
CA LEU A 523 29.39 26.40 -14.93
C LEU A 523 28.39 25.25 -14.79
N LYS A 524 28.91 24.02 -14.80
CA LYS A 524 28.12 22.81 -14.62
C LYS A 524 28.51 22.11 -13.33
N PHE A 525 27.52 21.89 -12.47
CA PHE A 525 27.67 21.28 -11.15
C PHE A 525 27.04 19.90 -11.20
N ASN A 526 27.86 18.85 -11.23
CA ASN A 526 27.40 17.47 -11.11
C ASN A 526 27.34 17.09 -9.63
N VAL A 527 26.19 16.59 -9.19
CA VAL A 527 25.94 16.22 -7.80
C VAL A 527 25.64 14.74 -7.67
N ASP A 528 26.08 14.16 -6.56
CA ASP A 528 25.67 12.82 -6.15
C ASP A 528 25.78 12.66 -4.63
N ALA A 529 25.19 11.59 -4.08
CA ALA A 529 25.27 11.26 -2.68
C ALA A 529 25.53 9.76 -2.45
N SER A 530 26.36 9.46 -1.45
CA SER A 530 26.60 8.10 -0.99
C SER A 530 25.92 7.89 0.36
N PHE A 531 24.85 7.09 0.34
CA PHE A 531 24.08 6.68 1.51
C PHE A 531 24.33 5.21 1.84
N MET A 532 24.68 4.92 3.10
CA MET A 532 24.80 3.57 3.62
C MET A 532 23.79 3.38 4.77
N PRO A 533 22.83 2.43 4.68
CA PRO A 533 21.74 2.27 5.65
C PRO A 533 22.19 2.09 7.12
N ASN A 534 23.41 1.61 7.35
CA ASN A 534 23.95 1.34 8.67
C ASN A 534 25.03 2.35 9.10
N SER A 535 25.27 3.38 8.29
CA SER A 535 26.22 4.46 8.63
C SER A 535 25.43 5.65 9.16
N GLU A 536 25.94 6.29 10.21
CA GLU A 536 25.39 7.56 10.73
C GLU A 536 25.62 8.72 9.76
N LEU A 537 26.58 8.57 8.84
CA LEU A 537 27.07 9.61 7.95
C LEU A 537 26.77 9.28 6.49
N THR A 538 26.17 10.25 5.82
CA THR A 538 25.96 10.31 4.38
C THR A 538 26.97 11.29 3.80
N THR A 539 27.60 10.91 2.69
CA THR A 539 28.45 11.84 1.93
C THR A 539 27.66 12.48 0.82
N LEU A 540 27.69 13.79 0.76
CA LEU A 540 27.19 14.59 -0.35
C LEU A 540 28.37 15.06 -1.17
N ALA A 541 28.30 14.97 -2.50
CA ALA A 541 29.38 15.37 -3.39
C ALA A 541 28.88 16.34 -4.45
N ARG A 542 29.76 17.29 -4.80
CA ARG A 542 29.58 18.18 -5.93
C ARG A 542 30.93 18.42 -6.63
N VAL A 543 30.96 18.20 -7.93
CA VAL A 543 32.06 18.62 -8.82
C VAL A 543 31.58 19.73 -9.75
N SER A 544 32.46 20.70 -10.00
CA SER A 544 32.19 21.86 -10.86
C SER A 544 33.11 21.88 -12.06
N ARG A 545 32.56 22.10 -13.26
CA ARG A 545 33.29 22.14 -14.53
C ARG A 545 32.89 23.38 -15.34
N ASP A 546 33.83 23.93 -16.10
CA ASP A 546 33.60 25.06 -17.01
C ASP A 546 33.16 24.61 -18.42
N SER A 547 32.97 25.58 -19.32
CA SER A 547 32.60 25.37 -20.73
C SER A 547 33.70 24.69 -21.56
N TYR A 548 34.95 24.68 -21.09
CA TYR A 548 36.04 23.94 -21.72
C TYR A 548 36.11 22.48 -21.23
N GLY A 549 35.27 22.10 -20.26
CA GLY A 549 35.31 20.80 -19.60
C GLY A 549 36.38 20.69 -18.52
N LYS A 550 37.06 21.79 -18.18
CA LYS A 550 38.07 21.83 -17.12
C LYS A 550 37.36 21.77 -15.77
N ILE A 551 37.85 20.93 -14.88
CA ILE A 551 37.36 20.91 -13.51
C ILE A 551 37.91 22.10 -12.74
N LEU A 552 37.01 22.79 -12.04
CA LEU A 552 37.34 23.91 -11.20
C LEU A 552 37.49 23.47 -9.75
N THR A 553 36.45 22.88 -9.17
CA THR A 553 36.45 22.45 -7.77
C THR A 553 35.67 21.16 -7.56
N GLY A 554 36.13 20.35 -6.61
CA GLY A 554 35.36 19.26 -6.01
C GLY A 554 35.16 19.52 -4.52
N ARG A 555 33.95 19.28 -4.02
CA ARG A 555 33.63 19.46 -2.61
C ARG A 555 32.72 18.35 -2.12
N THR A 556 32.97 17.87 -0.91
CA THR A 556 32.09 16.96 -0.19
C THR A 556 31.66 17.53 1.15
N TRP A 557 30.49 17.08 1.59
CA TRP A 557 29.94 17.36 2.92
C TRP A 557 29.52 16.06 3.57
N LEU A 558 29.64 16.01 4.89
CA LEU A 558 29.08 14.94 5.70
C LEU A 558 27.83 15.45 6.39
N CYS A 559 26.77 14.65 6.35
CA CYS A 559 25.53 14.92 7.07
C CYS A 559 24.80 13.62 7.40
N SER A 560 23.89 13.67 8.36
CA SER A 560 22.98 12.55 8.63
C SER A 560 21.70 12.72 7.82
N THR A 561 21.28 11.67 7.10
CA THR A 561 20.03 11.67 6.32
C THR A 561 19.27 10.38 6.57
N ALA A 562 17.94 10.43 6.47
CA ALA A 562 17.09 9.26 6.72
C ALA A 562 16.89 8.33 5.51
N SER A 563 17.14 8.80 4.28
CA SER A 563 16.91 8.00 3.06
C SER A 563 17.86 8.38 1.92
N PRO A 564 18.05 7.48 0.92
CA PRO A 564 18.83 7.79 -0.28
C PRO A 564 18.28 9.00 -1.06
N LEU A 565 16.95 9.10 -1.18
CA LEU A 565 16.32 10.22 -1.87
C LEU A 565 16.58 11.56 -1.15
N MET A 566 16.57 11.54 0.17
CA MET A 566 16.93 12.70 0.98
C MET A 566 18.41 13.06 0.85
N ALA A 567 19.30 12.07 0.76
CA ALA A 567 20.72 12.26 0.51
C ALA A 567 20.96 12.99 -0.82
N GLU A 568 20.40 12.48 -1.92
CA GLU A 568 20.52 13.11 -3.24
C GLU A 568 19.95 14.54 -3.26
N ALA A 569 18.78 14.74 -2.63
CA ALA A 569 18.16 16.07 -2.53
C ALA A 569 19.03 17.05 -1.72
N ASN A 570 19.66 16.60 -0.63
CA ASN A 570 20.59 17.41 0.15
C ASN A 570 21.88 17.72 -0.63
N ALA A 571 22.40 16.79 -1.44
CA ALA A 571 23.55 17.06 -2.30
C ALA A 571 23.24 18.18 -3.30
N LEU A 572 22.05 18.15 -3.89
CA LEU A 572 21.56 19.22 -4.76
C LEU A 572 21.41 20.55 -4.01
N LEU A 573 20.80 20.55 -2.81
CA LEU A 573 20.68 21.76 -1.99
C LEU A 573 22.04 22.36 -1.63
N ARG A 574 23.01 21.54 -1.22
CA ARG A 574 24.39 21.99 -0.90
C ARG A 574 25.12 22.54 -2.12
N ALA A 575 24.89 21.96 -3.30
CA ALA A 575 25.46 22.48 -4.53
C ALA A 575 24.88 23.86 -4.88
N VAL A 576 23.57 24.06 -4.74
CA VAL A 576 22.90 25.36 -4.94
C VAL A 576 23.39 26.39 -3.94
N GLN A 577 23.44 26.04 -2.64
CA GLN A 577 24.01 26.91 -1.60
C GLN A 577 25.46 27.28 -1.91
N SER A 578 26.28 26.31 -2.30
CA SER A 578 27.68 26.59 -2.65
C SER A 578 27.81 27.49 -3.88
N ALA A 579 26.90 27.45 -4.85
CA ALA A 579 26.90 28.38 -5.97
C ALA A 579 26.54 29.81 -5.52
N VAL A 580 25.56 29.92 -4.61
CA VAL A 580 25.17 31.19 -3.97
C VAL A 580 26.33 31.79 -3.18
N ASP A 581 27.00 30.99 -2.34
CA ASP A 581 28.13 31.41 -1.51
C ASP A 581 29.33 31.86 -2.35
N MET A 582 29.50 31.27 -3.54
CA MET A 582 30.54 31.64 -4.50
C MET A 582 30.18 32.86 -5.36
N GLY A 583 28.97 33.43 -5.21
CA GLY A 583 28.51 34.56 -6.01
C GLY A 583 28.33 34.23 -7.49
N LEU A 584 27.99 32.99 -7.83
CA LEU A 584 27.81 32.55 -9.22
C LEU A 584 26.41 32.89 -9.73
N ASP A 585 26.33 33.40 -10.96
CA ASP A 585 25.06 33.74 -11.60
C ASP A 585 24.60 32.69 -12.61
N GLN A 586 25.51 32.03 -13.34
CA GLN A 586 25.18 31.11 -14.44
C GLN A 586 25.61 29.67 -14.12
N VAL A 587 24.68 28.85 -13.62
CA VAL A 587 24.98 27.48 -13.17
C VAL A 587 23.93 26.48 -13.66
N ILE A 588 24.40 25.34 -14.17
CA ILE A 588 23.60 24.17 -14.53
C ILE A 588 23.87 23.07 -13.49
N PHE A 589 22.86 22.67 -12.73
CA PHE A 589 22.94 21.58 -11.76
C PHE A 589 22.49 20.25 -12.40
N GLU A 590 23.33 19.23 -12.34
CA GLU A 590 23.10 17.91 -12.94
C GLU A 590 23.06 16.80 -11.89
N SER A 591 22.04 15.93 -11.99
CA SER A 591 21.87 14.73 -11.17
C SER A 591 21.38 13.56 -12.02
N ASP A 592 21.69 12.34 -11.57
CA ASP A 592 21.21 11.08 -12.13
C ASP A 592 19.83 10.65 -11.62
N ASN A 593 19.18 11.48 -10.81
CA ASN A 593 17.78 11.30 -10.43
C ASN A 593 16.86 12.23 -11.22
N GLU A 594 16.29 11.72 -12.31
CA GLU A 594 15.32 12.43 -13.15
C GLU A 594 14.12 12.97 -12.36
N THR A 595 13.63 12.21 -11.37
CA THR A 595 12.49 12.64 -10.56
C THR A 595 12.84 13.81 -9.65
N LEU A 596 14.05 13.83 -9.09
CA LEU A 596 14.54 14.94 -8.26
C LEU A 596 14.67 16.22 -9.08
N ILE A 597 15.22 16.13 -10.29
CA ILE A 597 15.34 17.26 -11.23
C ILE A 597 13.96 17.82 -11.60
N SER A 598 13.00 16.95 -11.94
CA SER A 598 11.61 17.36 -12.19
C SER A 598 11.00 18.09 -10.98
N TYR A 599 11.27 17.62 -9.76
CA TYR A 599 10.80 18.29 -8.54
C TYR A 599 11.46 19.66 -8.33
N ALA A 600 12.75 19.82 -8.65
CA ALA A 600 13.40 21.13 -8.56
C ALA A 600 12.79 22.13 -9.57
N GLN A 601 12.54 21.70 -10.81
CA GLN A 601 12.05 22.55 -11.90
C GLN A 601 10.57 22.94 -11.81
N HIS A 602 9.69 22.00 -11.43
CA HIS A 602 8.24 22.19 -11.58
C HIS A 602 7.51 22.42 -10.26
N ALA A 603 7.12 23.67 -9.99
CA ALA A 603 6.47 24.08 -8.74
C ALA A 603 5.17 23.31 -8.40
N ASN A 604 4.37 22.94 -9.40
CA ASN A 604 3.01 22.42 -9.23
C ASN A 604 2.89 20.90 -9.04
N GLN A 605 4.01 20.17 -8.92
CA GLN A 605 3.98 18.72 -8.73
C GLN A 605 3.90 18.33 -7.24
N PRO A 606 3.20 17.22 -6.90
CA PRO A 606 3.17 16.73 -5.51
C PRO A 606 4.56 16.23 -5.09
N LEU A 607 5.09 16.81 -4.02
CA LEU A 607 6.41 16.47 -3.51
C LEU A 607 6.35 15.32 -2.49
N PRO A 608 7.34 14.42 -2.46
CA PRO A 608 7.51 13.48 -1.37
C PRO A 608 7.75 14.25 -0.07
N TRP A 609 7.12 13.84 1.03
CA TRP A 609 7.22 14.59 2.29
C TRP A 609 8.66 14.63 2.83
N GLU A 610 9.47 13.60 2.55
CA GLU A 610 10.88 13.48 2.98
C GLU A 610 11.76 14.61 2.46
N ILE A 611 11.48 15.09 1.25
CA ILE A 611 12.29 16.12 0.57
C ILE A 611 11.54 17.44 0.41
N HIS A 612 10.35 17.56 0.99
CA HIS A 612 9.49 18.73 0.81
C HIS A 612 10.21 20.03 1.20
N SER A 613 10.76 20.08 2.41
CA SER A 613 11.50 21.24 2.94
C SER A 613 12.77 21.52 2.13
N ILE A 614 13.48 20.47 1.70
CA ILE A 614 14.71 20.59 0.88
C ILE A 614 14.41 21.24 -0.47
N ILE A 615 13.40 20.73 -1.19
CA ILE A 615 12.99 21.29 -2.49
C ILE A 615 12.46 22.71 -2.33
N HIS A 616 11.73 23.01 -1.25
CA HIS A 616 11.30 24.37 -0.96
C HIS A 616 12.50 25.33 -0.82
N ASN A 617 13.54 24.93 -0.08
CA ASN A 617 14.76 25.72 0.07
C ASN A 617 15.49 25.91 -1.28
N ILE A 618 15.63 24.84 -2.08
CA ILE A 618 16.22 24.93 -3.43
C ILE A 618 15.49 25.96 -4.29
N ARG A 619 14.15 25.87 -4.35
CA ARG A 619 13.32 26.80 -5.12
C ARG A 619 13.44 28.23 -4.60
N SER A 620 13.48 28.42 -3.29
CA SER A 620 13.68 29.75 -2.67
C SER A 620 14.99 30.39 -3.13
N PHE A 621 16.11 29.65 -3.13
CA PHE A 621 17.38 30.15 -3.65
C PHE A 621 17.33 30.48 -5.15
N CYS A 622 16.61 29.68 -5.93
CA CYS A 622 16.48 29.87 -7.39
C CYS A 622 15.54 31.04 -7.76
N SER A 623 14.56 31.40 -6.93
CA SER A 623 13.63 32.51 -7.21
C SER A 623 14.34 33.85 -7.44
N SER A 624 15.51 34.04 -6.83
CA SER A 624 16.34 35.25 -7.00
C SER A 624 17.37 35.14 -8.14
N ARG A 625 17.45 33.99 -8.83
CA ARG A 625 18.52 33.66 -9.80
C ARG A 625 17.93 32.94 -11.03
N PRO A 626 17.50 33.68 -12.06
CA PRO A 626 16.83 33.09 -13.23
C PRO A 626 17.75 32.20 -14.09
N ASN A 627 19.06 32.39 -13.98
CA ASN A 627 20.06 31.66 -14.76
C ASN A 627 20.50 30.33 -14.12
N PHE A 628 19.90 29.94 -12.99
CA PHE A 628 20.09 28.62 -12.41
C PHE A 628 19.16 27.63 -13.12
N SER A 629 19.74 26.56 -13.67
CA SER A 629 18.98 25.52 -14.37
C SER A 629 19.32 24.13 -13.84
N PHE A 630 18.39 23.20 -13.98
CA PHE A 630 18.54 21.82 -13.54
C PHE A 630 18.47 20.90 -14.75
N SER A 631 19.29 19.85 -14.80
CA SER A 631 19.31 18.90 -15.91
C SER A 631 19.53 17.47 -15.40
N PHE A 632 18.95 16.49 -16.10
CA PHE A 632 19.15 15.07 -15.82
C PHE A 632 20.30 14.54 -16.67
N ILE A 633 21.14 13.70 -16.07
CA ILE A 633 22.21 12.97 -16.75
C ILE A 633 22.17 11.48 -16.36
N PRO A 634 22.33 10.52 -17.27
CA PRO A 634 22.42 9.11 -16.90
C PRO A 634 23.58 8.84 -15.94
N ARG A 635 23.49 7.79 -15.13
CA ARG A 635 24.52 7.44 -14.14
C ARG A 635 25.90 7.21 -14.79
N GLU A 636 25.92 6.75 -16.03
CA GLU A 636 27.13 6.59 -16.84
C GLU A 636 27.85 7.92 -17.11
N GLY A 637 27.11 9.03 -17.17
CA GLY A 637 27.64 10.39 -17.32
C GLY A 637 27.89 11.13 -16.00
N ASN A 638 27.44 10.58 -14.85
CA ASN A 638 27.63 11.18 -13.52
C ASN A 638 28.72 10.49 -12.68
N ARG A 639 29.60 9.69 -13.31
CA ARG A 639 30.56 8.80 -12.62
C ARG A 639 31.54 9.53 -11.70
N VAL A 640 31.90 10.76 -12.04
CA VAL A 640 32.84 11.56 -11.24
C VAL A 640 32.20 11.99 -9.92
N ALA A 641 30.95 12.47 -9.93
CA ALA A 641 30.26 12.84 -8.70
C ALA A 641 30.02 11.60 -7.80
N ASP A 642 29.62 10.46 -8.39
CA ASP A 642 29.44 9.18 -7.70
C ASP A 642 30.72 8.65 -7.06
N TRP A 643 31.83 8.72 -7.80
CA TRP A 643 33.13 8.31 -7.26
C TRP A 643 33.54 9.19 -6.08
N ILE A 644 33.39 10.52 -6.19
CA ILE A 644 33.73 11.45 -5.10
C ILE A 644 32.89 11.15 -3.85
N ALA A 645 31.59 10.93 -4.03
CA ALA A 645 30.67 10.61 -2.94
C ALA A 645 31.07 9.33 -2.20
N ARG A 646 31.45 8.27 -2.93
CA ARG A 646 31.83 6.98 -2.32
C ARG A 646 33.24 6.95 -1.72
N SER A 647 34.15 7.75 -2.27
CA SER A 647 35.58 7.69 -1.96
C SER A 647 35.94 8.52 -0.73
N THR A 648 35.13 9.51 -0.37
CA THR A 648 35.38 10.39 0.79
C THR A 648 35.39 9.60 2.10
N LEU A 649 34.38 8.76 2.36
CA LEU A 649 34.34 7.93 3.59
C LEU A 649 35.44 6.86 3.64
N LYS A 650 36.08 6.55 2.51
CA LYS A 650 37.21 5.62 2.42
C LYS A 650 38.56 6.32 2.62
N GLY A 651 38.58 7.63 2.85
CA GLY A 651 39.81 8.42 2.93
C GLY A 651 40.53 8.60 1.59
N GLN A 652 39.88 8.27 0.48
CA GLN A 652 40.48 8.26 -0.87
C GLN A 652 40.29 9.58 -1.63
N CYS A 653 39.45 10.49 -1.12
CA CYS A 653 39.22 11.82 -1.70
C CYS A 653 39.20 12.87 -0.58
N PRO A 654 39.94 13.99 -0.71
CA PRO A 654 39.86 15.08 0.25
C PRO A 654 38.49 15.77 0.20
N PHE A 655 38.10 16.41 1.31
CA PHE A 655 36.80 17.09 1.43
C PHE A 655 36.62 18.29 0.49
N TYR A 656 37.73 18.90 0.10
CA TYR A 656 37.75 20.01 -0.85
C TYR A 656 39.05 20.00 -1.63
N TRP A 657 38.96 20.35 -2.90
CA TRP A 657 40.10 20.59 -3.77
C TRP A 657 39.70 21.54 -4.90
N ALA A 658 40.67 22.33 -5.35
CA ALA A 658 40.53 23.30 -6.43
C ALA A 658 41.63 23.08 -7.46
N HIS A 659 41.27 23.06 -8.74
CA HIS A 659 42.13 22.94 -9.92
C HIS A 659 42.99 21.66 -10.05
N CYS A 660 43.32 20.99 -8.95
CA CYS A 660 44.08 19.74 -8.91
C CYS A 660 43.19 18.61 -8.36
N PRO A 661 42.49 17.85 -9.23
CA PRO A 661 41.74 16.67 -8.78
C PRO A 661 42.70 15.56 -8.31
N PRO A 662 42.28 14.69 -7.38
CA PRO A 662 42.99 13.44 -7.07
C PRO A 662 43.37 12.64 -8.33
N ASP A 663 44.59 12.09 -8.38
CA ASP A 663 45.12 11.41 -9.58
C ASP A 663 44.22 10.30 -10.13
N ILE A 664 43.52 9.59 -9.23
CA ILE A 664 42.58 8.52 -9.58
C ILE A 664 41.37 9.04 -10.39
N LEU A 665 41.00 10.32 -10.24
CA LEU A 665 39.94 10.93 -11.04
C LEU A 665 40.37 11.20 -12.48
N LEU A 666 41.67 11.36 -12.77
CA LEU A 666 42.16 11.65 -14.13
C LEU A 666 41.71 10.58 -15.13
N GLN A 667 41.66 9.31 -14.71
CA GLN A 667 41.21 8.20 -15.56
C GLN A 667 39.71 8.28 -15.90
N LEU A 668 38.88 8.70 -14.94
CA LEU A 668 37.44 8.90 -15.16
C LEU A 668 37.14 10.15 -15.99
N LEU A 669 38.01 11.15 -15.91
CA LEU A 669 37.88 12.39 -16.68
C LEU A 669 38.29 12.21 -18.15
N LEU A 670 39.28 11.35 -18.41
CA LEU A 670 39.64 10.96 -19.77
C LEU A 670 38.47 10.27 -20.48
N THR A 671 37.64 9.50 -19.77
CA THR A 671 36.44 8.90 -20.36
C THR A 671 35.32 9.91 -20.65
N ASP A 672 35.24 11.00 -19.89
CA ASP A 672 34.27 12.10 -20.12
C ASP A 672 34.72 13.06 -21.25
N ALA A 673 36.02 13.09 -21.57
CA ALA A 673 36.60 14.02 -22.55
C ALA A 673 36.55 13.54 -24.01
N VAL A 674 36.25 12.25 -24.24
CA VAL A 674 36.20 11.60 -25.57
C VAL A 674 34.85 11.80 -26.28
N SER A 675 33.87 12.43 -25.62
CA SER A 675 32.53 12.72 -26.14
C SER A 675 32.28 14.20 -26.43
#